data_AF-A0A2Z4FIM1-F1
#
_entry.id   AF-A0A2Z4FIM1-F1
#
_cell.length_a   1.000
_cell.length_b   1.000
_cell.length_c   1.000
_cell.angle_alpha   90.00
_cell.angle_beta   90.00
_cell.angle_gamma   90.00
#
_symmetry.space_group_name_H-M   'P 1'
#
loop_
_entity.id
_entity.type
_entity.pdbx_description
1 polymer ?
#
loop_
_entity_poly.entity_id
_entity_poly.type
_entity_poly.pdbx_seq_one_letter_code
_entity_poly.pdbx_strand_id
1 'polypeptide(L)'
;MRITYRKHTVWPALMVLATGLFCASSASAQTTIPGGNLGNAAWTLAGSPYIVQGDATIQSGATLTIEPGVEVRFATSDNLSSGSDTNRVELIIKGTVDVNGSAAQPVKFTSNGTSSKGAWYGIVLESTATATIDHAIIEYANNGIETSATGASATISNVEARNNTNAGIYVASGEPSISHAYLHDNRYGARYSPTSAGRLEYARITDNTSYGVYATCQGGYSQTVIVDHSTIWKNGSNGVYLSCSATTSRGIAVANSVLAKNGGYGITRNVSYYGNLDAEYVNSWGNGSGDFRHTTTDARSFSANPLFVSDSDPTLTSNSPARFASSTGDDIGALPYTNTPTPGLYGTLWQDTTLSAAASPHRIAGDLTVAQGKTLTVEAGATLEFEGSDIMQSGDIVSKSEIRVYGALQVNGTAANPVLFKGIGSSSGYWHGIIVKEAATADINHALIRDTSYGLTTQTSAGVSVRSSEFTNATNAGVMVEKGEATLDSIHAHGNRHGVRVGPTARASIVNAVLQDNTSYGVYATCLGSQNNTTTIYSSTVHSNGSNGIYLSCSSTTNTGIDVYNSLVTQNGGYGVTRNVSYYGKLNVGFSNVWGNGSGDIRHSTLGAGNISANPLYANAPSDLSLTATSPCVDTGDSANAPAYDFVGNSRPFNGDGLNGAEYDIGAFEYGADSVCGDGTIGAGEACDDGANNGTYGHCLADCSGLGPRCGDDVINGTEACDDGANNGTNGFCNATCTGSTPYCGDGVINGTETCDDGAQNGNYGQCNASCTGLAPHCGDGVINGNETCDDGAQNASPGNCNATCSGPTNTCGDGVINGTETCDDGANNGAYGYCASDCSGPGARCGDGVVNGGEACDDGNSIDDDGCTNQCALATCGDGVVQPGEECDDGNLSNVDSCLNTCVRSSCGDGFQQPGEACDDGNDNDNDACLSTCRLASCGDGIVQEGVEECDDGNGSNTDACLNTCQLAACGDGHVEVGVEECDDGNTDDGDGCSSACTVESGEDVGYGEDVGYGDVGDDADVGIGSDIGSDIGTDIGEEGDSDAGADTGETGPNDPNATPADDGCGCASTSGYPAPGSTVYFVMLLLGLGGARLRRR
;
A
#
# COMPACT_ATOMS: atom_id res chain seq x y z
N MET A 1 28.81 -17.39 -47.58
CA MET A 1 29.91 -18.26 -48.02
C MET A 1 29.84 -19.54 -47.19
N ARG A 2 29.77 -20.72 -47.83
CA ARG A 2 29.68 -22.05 -47.20
C ARG A 2 30.91 -22.36 -46.33
N ILE A 3 30.74 -23.31 -45.38
CA ILE A 3 31.56 -24.51 -45.06
C ILE A 3 31.41 -24.84 -43.55
N THR A 4 30.60 -25.81 -43.11
CA THR A 4 30.88 -27.23 -42.76
C THR A 4 32.16 -27.55 -41.96
N TYR A 5 32.06 -28.26 -40.83
CA TYR A 5 32.89 -29.42 -40.36
C TYR A 5 32.22 -30.00 -39.08
N ARG A 6 31.74 -31.25 -38.93
CA ARG A 6 32.27 -32.65 -38.98
C ARG A 6 33.03 -33.15 -37.72
N LYS A 7 32.34 -34.07 -36.99
CA LYS A 7 32.74 -35.38 -36.39
C LYS A 7 33.83 -35.47 -35.29
N HIS A 8 33.53 -36.18 -34.18
CA HIS A 8 33.92 -37.58 -33.84
C HIS A 8 33.54 -37.93 -32.37
N THR A 9 32.59 -38.84 -32.08
CA THR A 9 32.73 -40.28 -31.72
C THR A 9 33.62 -40.60 -30.50
N VAL A 10 33.06 -41.20 -29.42
CA VAL A 10 33.34 -42.57 -28.89
C VAL A 10 32.44 -42.87 -27.66
N TRP A 11 31.74 -44.00 -27.71
CA TRP A 11 31.06 -44.71 -26.60
C TRP A 11 32.03 -45.70 -25.92
N PRO A 12 31.67 -46.24 -24.74
CA PRO A 12 31.52 -47.70 -24.70
C PRO A 12 30.22 -48.17 -24.06
N ALA A 13 29.75 -49.29 -24.61
CA ALA A 13 28.54 -50.02 -24.27
C ALA A 13 28.79 -51.08 -23.17
N LEU A 14 27.73 -51.47 -22.44
CA LEU A 14 27.46 -52.89 -22.18
C LEU A 14 25.96 -53.14 -21.99
N MET A 15 25.49 -54.19 -22.66
CA MET A 15 24.11 -54.68 -22.79
C MET A 15 23.55 -55.37 -21.53
N VAL A 16 22.24 -55.23 -21.30
CA VAL A 16 21.35 -56.31 -20.82
C VAL A 16 20.07 -56.29 -21.68
N LEU A 17 19.59 -57.47 -22.04
CA LEU A 17 18.57 -57.77 -23.06
C LEU A 17 17.24 -58.19 -22.41
N ALA A 18 16.14 -57.91 -23.15
CA ALA A 18 14.76 -58.45 -23.02
C ALA A 18 13.86 -57.73 -21.99
N THR A 19 12.63 -57.28 -22.27
CA THR A 19 11.60 -57.67 -23.26
C THR A 19 10.72 -56.47 -23.63
N GLY A 20 10.23 -56.43 -24.87
CA GLY A 20 9.58 -55.26 -25.46
C GLY A 20 8.20 -54.91 -24.91
N LEU A 21 7.98 -53.61 -24.77
CA LEU A 21 6.69 -52.97 -25.00
C LEU A 21 6.95 -51.87 -26.03
N PHE A 22 6.29 -51.97 -27.18
CA PHE A 22 6.36 -50.96 -28.24
C PHE A 22 5.90 -49.61 -27.69
N CYS A 23 6.79 -48.61 -27.67
CA CYS A 23 6.34 -47.23 -27.83
C CYS A 23 5.73 -47.12 -29.24
N ALA A 24 4.41 -47.26 -29.33
CA ALA A 24 3.67 -46.76 -30.47
C ALA A 24 3.74 -45.24 -30.41
N SER A 25 4.60 -44.65 -31.24
CA SER A 25 4.44 -43.26 -31.64
C SER A 25 3.05 -43.12 -32.27
N SER A 26 2.15 -42.40 -31.61
CA SER A 26 0.85 -42.01 -32.18
C SER A 26 1.11 -41.21 -33.45
N ALA A 27 0.98 -41.85 -34.61
CA ALA A 27 1.02 -41.16 -35.89
C ALA A 27 -0.28 -40.34 -36.01
N SER A 28 -0.17 -39.00 -35.93
CA SER A 28 -1.26 -38.09 -36.30
C SER A 28 -1.62 -38.36 -37.76
N ALA A 29 -2.85 -38.81 -37.99
CA ALA A 29 -3.39 -39.08 -39.31
C ALA A 29 -4.31 -37.92 -39.68
N GLN A 30 -3.88 -37.09 -40.63
CA GLN A 30 -4.74 -36.07 -41.22
C GLN A 30 -6.05 -36.70 -41.71
N THR A 31 -7.18 -36.23 -41.21
CA THR A 31 -8.51 -36.73 -41.59
C THR A 31 -9.19 -35.74 -42.52
N THR A 32 -9.58 -36.18 -43.72
CA THR A 32 -10.32 -35.33 -44.66
C THR A 32 -11.82 -35.51 -44.47
N ILE A 33 -12.54 -34.41 -44.28
CA ILE A 33 -14.01 -34.34 -44.26
C ILE A 33 -14.47 -33.70 -45.56
N PRO A 34 -15.03 -34.48 -46.52
CA PRO A 34 -15.45 -33.94 -47.81
C PRO A 34 -16.59 -32.89 -47.73
N GLY A 35 -17.29 -32.82 -46.59
CA GLY A 35 -18.55 -32.10 -46.41
C GLY A 35 -19.77 -33.03 -46.52
N GLY A 36 -20.97 -32.46 -46.41
CA GLY A 36 -22.25 -33.15 -46.37
C GLY A 36 -22.82 -33.32 -44.96
N ASN A 37 -23.85 -34.17 -44.86
CA ASN A 37 -24.52 -34.46 -43.59
C ASN A 37 -23.68 -35.43 -42.76
N LEU A 38 -23.34 -35.03 -41.54
CA LEU A 38 -22.67 -35.86 -40.56
C LEU A 38 -23.71 -36.43 -39.58
N GLY A 39 -23.57 -37.73 -39.29
CA GLY A 39 -24.24 -38.38 -38.16
C GLY A 39 -23.42 -38.22 -36.87
N ASN A 40 -23.64 -39.09 -35.90
CA ASN A 40 -22.83 -39.10 -34.68
C ASN A 40 -21.35 -39.29 -35.02
N ALA A 41 -20.51 -38.39 -34.53
CA ALA A 41 -19.08 -38.38 -34.80
C ALA A 41 -18.30 -37.89 -33.58
N ALA A 42 -17.09 -38.43 -33.42
CA ALA A 42 -16.10 -37.94 -32.48
C ALA A 42 -14.85 -37.54 -33.26
N TRP A 43 -14.40 -36.30 -33.09
CA TRP A 43 -13.14 -35.80 -33.64
C TRP A 43 -12.10 -35.85 -32.54
N THR A 44 -11.13 -36.75 -32.71
CA THR A 44 -10.14 -37.08 -31.70
C THR A 44 -8.78 -36.52 -32.07
N LEU A 45 -7.90 -36.35 -31.08
CA LEU A 45 -6.56 -35.80 -31.33
C LEU A 45 -5.77 -36.68 -32.33
N ALA A 46 -5.99 -37.99 -32.34
CA ALA A 46 -5.35 -38.93 -33.25
C ALA A 46 -5.72 -38.69 -34.74
N GLY A 47 -6.92 -38.18 -35.00
CA GLY A 47 -7.41 -37.83 -36.34
C GLY A 47 -7.12 -36.38 -36.77
N SER A 48 -6.55 -35.58 -35.88
CA SER A 48 -6.19 -34.18 -36.15
C SER A 48 -4.93 -34.09 -37.03
N PRO A 49 -4.84 -33.11 -37.97
CA PRO A 49 -5.86 -32.10 -38.27
C PRO A 49 -7.00 -32.65 -39.13
N TYR A 50 -8.22 -32.21 -38.82
CA TYR A 50 -9.42 -32.47 -39.64
C TYR A 50 -9.52 -31.41 -40.74
N ILE A 51 -9.46 -31.81 -42.01
CA ILE A 51 -9.54 -30.91 -43.16
C ILE A 51 -10.95 -30.95 -43.76
N VAL A 52 -11.75 -29.91 -43.52
CA VAL A 52 -13.11 -29.78 -44.02
C VAL A 52 -13.10 -29.12 -45.40
N GLN A 53 -13.53 -29.86 -46.43
CA GLN A 53 -13.40 -29.46 -47.84
C GLN A 53 -14.69 -28.88 -48.47
N GLY A 54 -15.81 -29.01 -47.77
CA GLY A 54 -17.14 -28.51 -48.14
C GLY A 54 -18.01 -28.50 -46.89
N ASP A 55 -19.18 -27.88 -46.95
CA ASP A 55 -20.01 -27.66 -45.75
C ASP A 55 -20.28 -28.94 -44.96
N ALA A 56 -19.92 -28.96 -43.69
CA ALA A 56 -20.16 -30.08 -42.79
C ALA A 56 -21.40 -29.78 -41.95
N THR A 57 -22.48 -30.55 -42.12
CA THR A 57 -23.74 -30.31 -41.39
C THR A 57 -24.04 -31.41 -40.38
N ILE A 58 -23.99 -31.10 -39.09
CA ILE A 58 -24.47 -31.99 -38.02
C ILE A 58 -26.00 -31.98 -38.04
N GLN A 59 -26.61 -33.11 -38.41
CA GLN A 59 -28.07 -33.19 -38.53
C GLN A 59 -28.77 -33.15 -37.17
N SER A 60 -30.06 -32.78 -37.17
CA SER A 60 -30.89 -32.88 -35.96
C SER A 60 -30.88 -34.31 -35.41
N GLY A 61 -30.68 -34.44 -34.09
CA GLY A 61 -30.52 -35.73 -33.40
C GLY A 61 -29.14 -36.38 -33.54
N ALA A 62 -28.19 -35.76 -34.24
CA ALA A 62 -26.80 -36.20 -34.27
C ALA A 62 -25.91 -35.34 -33.35
N THR A 63 -24.87 -35.94 -32.80
CA THR A 63 -23.88 -35.27 -31.94
C THR A 63 -22.48 -35.31 -32.57
N LEU A 64 -21.82 -34.16 -32.60
CA LEU A 64 -20.38 -34.07 -32.85
C LEU A 64 -19.65 -33.71 -31.56
N THR A 65 -18.81 -34.61 -31.07
CA THR A 65 -17.89 -34.34 -29.95
C THR A 65 -16.50 -34.06 -30.50
N ILE A 66 -15.81 -33.03 -30.01
CA ILE A 66 -14.46 -32.66 -30.40
C ILE A 66 -13.57 -32.65 -29.14
N GLU A 67 -12.53 -33.48 -29.15
CA GLU A 67 -11.60 -33.65 -28.05
C GLU A 67 -10.62 -32.46 -27.89
N PRO A 68 -10.02 -32.29 -26.68
CA PRO A 68 -9.00 -31.28 -26.45
C PRO A 68 -7.84 -31.34 -27.45
N GLY A 69 -7.32 -30.16 -27.81
CA GLY A 69 -6.15 -30.03 -28.71
C GLY A 69 -6.41 -30.33 -30.18
N VAL A 70 -7.64 -30.70 -30.57
CA VAL A 70 -7.98 -30.95 -31.97
C VAL A 70 -7.89 -29.67 -32.79
N GLU A 71 -7.14 -29.74 -33.89
CA GLU A 71 -7.16 -28.73 -34.95
C GLU A 71 -8.11 -29.13 -36.10
N VAL A 72 -8.99 -28.21 -36.47
CA VAL A 72 -9.94 -28.29 -37.60
C VAL A 72 -9.62 -27.17 -38.59
N ARG A 73 -9.35 -27.55 -39.84
CA ARG A 73 -8.97 -26.63 -40.92
C ARG A 73 -10.00 -26.63 -42.05
N PHE A 74 -10.52 -25.47 -42.39
CA PHE A 74 -11.55 -25.31 -43.42
C PHE A 74 -10.95 -24.86 -44.76
N ALA A 75 -11.34 -25.51 -45.86
CA ALA A 75 -10.90 -25.13 -47.19
C ALA A 75 -11.38 -23.73 -47.57
N THR A 76 -10.58 -23.03 -48.40
CA THR A 76 -10.85 -21.64 -48.80
C THR A 76 -11.85 -21.49 -49.95
N SER A 77 -12.38 -22.61 -50.44
CA SER A 77 -13.36 -22.67 -51.51
C SER A 77 -14.30 -23.83 -51.23
N ASP A 78 -15.59 -23.57 -51.22
CA ASP A 78 -16.60 -24.60 -50.99
C ASP A 78 -16.76 -25.50 -52.23
N ASN A 79 -16.34 -26.76 -52.09
CA ASN A 79 -16.47 -27.77 -53.15
C ASN A 79 -17.90 -28.28 -53.36
N LEU A 80 -18.81 -28.02 -52.41
CA LEU A 80 -20.22 -28.43 -52.49
C LEU A 80 -21.13 -27.32 -53.01
N SER A 81 -20.69 -26.06 -52.93
CA SER A 81 -21.47 -24.86 -53.29
C SER A 81 -22.85 -24.88 -52.64
N SER A 82 -22.90 -25.21 -51.35
CA SER A 82 -24.12 -25.41 -50.57
C SER A 82 -24.16 -24.45 -49.37
N GLY A 83 -24.91 -24.77 -48.30
CA GLY A 83 -24.88 -23.98 -47.07
C GLY A 83 -25.54 -22.59 -47.17
N SER A 84 -25.26 -21.75 -46.17
CA SER A 84 -25.74 -20.36 -46.07
C SER A 84 -24.93 -19.41 -46.97
N ASP A 85 -23.67 -19.75 -47.25
CA ASP A 85 -22.75 -19.09 -48.17
C ASP A 85 -22.15 -20.11 -49.14
N THR A 86 -22.65 -20.11 -50.37
CA THR A 86 -22.24 -21.04 -51.42
C THR A 86 -20.79 -20.87 -51.92
N ASN A 87 -20.00 -19.95 -51.34
CA ASN A 87 -18.61 -19.72 -51.72
C ASN A 87 -17.61 -20.14 -50.63
N ARG A 88 -18.06 -20.35 -49.39
CA ARG A 88 -17.18 -20.54 -48.23
C ARG A 88 -17.64 -21.73 -47.41
N VAL A 89 -16.68 -22.53 -46.95
CA VAL A 89 -16.98 -23.73 -46.15
C VAL A 89 -17.54 -23.35 -44.78
N GLU A 90 -18.59 -24.06 -44.38
CA GLU A 90 -19.29 -23.90 -43.11
C GLU A 90 -19.22 -25.17 -42.23
N LEU A 91 -19.21 -24.99 -40.92
CA LEU A 91 -19.62 -26.02 -39.96
C LEU A 91 -21.03 -25.68 -39.46
N ILE A 92 -22.04 -26.36 -39.98
CA ILE A 92 -23.45 -26.09 -39.71
C ILE A 92 -23.96 -27.08 -38.65
N ILE A 93 -24.52 -26.58 -37.56
CA ILE A 93 -25.04 -27.40 -36.46
C ILE A 93 -26.56 -27.28 -36.43
N LYS A 94 -27.24 -28.42 -36.62
CA LYS A 94 -28.70 -28.59 -36.43
C LYS A 94 -29.04 -29.59 -35.31
N GLY A 95 -28.06 -30.38 -34.88
CA GLY A 95 -28.13 -31.29 -33.73
C GLY A 95 -27.32 -30.74 -32.57
N THR A 96 -26.44 -31.57 -32.00
CA THR A 96 -25.60 -31.21 -30.85
C THR A 96 -24.13 -31.09 -31.27
N VAL A 97 -23.44 -30.07 -30.79
CA VAL A 97 -21.97 -29.98 -30.84
C VAL A 97 -21.42 -29.82 -29.44
N ASP A 98 -20.37 -30.56 -29.14
CA ASP A 98 -19.68 -30.55 -27.86
C ASP A 98 -18.17 -30.38 -28.11
N VAL A 99 -17.66 -29.18 -27.87
CA VAL A 99 -16.26 -28.82 -28.08
C VAL A 99 -15.58 -28.71 -26.72
N ASN A 100 -14.79 -29.73 -26.40
CA ASN A 100 -14.17 -29.90 -25.09
C ASN A 100 -12.70 -29.47 -25.13
N GLY A 101 -12.44 -28.18 -25.31
CA GLY A 101 -11.08 -27.65 -25.17
C GLY A 101 -10.61 -27.59 -23.72
N SER A 102 -9.33 -27.29 -23.51
CA SER A 102 -8.81 -26.84 -22.22
C SER A 102 -7.83 -25.68 -22.41
N ALA A 103 -7.51 -24.93 -21.35
CA ALA A 103 -6.50 -23.87 -21.42
C ALA A 103 -5.13 -24.36 -21.95
N ALA A 104 -4.73 -25.58 -21.59
CA ALA A 104 -3.49 -26.20 -22.06
C ALA A 104 -3.58 -26.74 -23.50
N GLN A 105 -4.77 -27.19 -23.91
CA GLN A 105 -5.01 -27.81 -25.20
C GLN A 105 -6.33 -27.29 -25.81
N PRO A 106 -6.35 -26.04 -26.30
CA PRO A 106 -7.57 -25.49 -26.89
C PRO A 106 -7.90 -26.17 -28.21
N VAL A 107 -9.18 -26.29 -28.53
CA VAL A 107 -9.63 -26.74 -29.86
C VAL A 107 -9.45 -25.58 -30.84
N LYS A 108 -8.77 -25.83 -31.97
CA LYS A 108 -8.45 -24.77 -32.93
C LYS A 108 -9.26 -24.93 -34.23
N PHE A 109 -10.08 -23.94 -34.56
CA PHE A 109 -10.77 -23.81 -35.84
C PHE A 109 -10.11 -22.71 -36.69
N THR A 110 -9.60 -23.06 -37.86
CA THR A 110 -8.83 -22.13 -38.70
C THR A 110 -8.98 -22.41 -40.19
N SER A 111 -8.50 -21.52 -41.05
CA SER A 111 -8.45 -21.78 -42.50
C SER A 111 -7.32 -22.73 -42.89
N ASN A 112 -7.57 -23.56 -43.89
CA ASN A 112 -6.61 -24.51 -44.43
C ASN A 112 -5.61 -23.82 -45.37
N GLY A 113 -4.47 -23.38 -44.81
CA GLY A 113 -3.31 -22.94 -45.60
C GLY A 113 -3.29 -21.46 -46.00
N THR A 114 -4.14 -20.62 -45.41
CA THR A 114 -4.09 -19.15 -45.54
C THR A 114 -4.36 -18.49 -44.18
N SER A 115 -3.96 -17.23 -44.04
CA SER A 115 -4.26 -16.36 -42.89
C SER A 115 -5.10 -15.15 -43.31
N SER A 116 -5.83 -15.28 -44.41
CA SER A 116 -6.71 -14.22 -44.92
C SER A 116 -8.01 -14.21 -44.12
N LYS A 117 -8.40 -13.06 -43.57
CA LYS A 117 -9.68 -12.92 -42.86
C LYS A 117 -10.84 -13.30 -43.80
N GLY A 118 -11.80 -14.10 -43.33
CA GLY A 118 -12.94 -14.54 -44.12
C GLY A 118 -12.66 -15.65 -45.12
N ALA A 119 -11.57 -16.40 -44.92
CA ALA A 119 -11.19 -17.54 -45.77
C ALA A 119 -12.18 -18.71 -45.71
N TRP A 120 -12.92 -18.83 -44.60
CA TRP A 120 -14.03 -19.74 -44.41
C TRP A 120 -15.18 -18.99 -43.73
N TYR A 121 -16.38 -19.57 -43.65
CA TYR A 121 -17.53 -18.82 -43.16
C TYR A 121 -17.53 -18.68 -41.64
N GLY A 122 -17.49 -19.80 -40.91
CA GLY A 122 -17.62 -19.84 -39.46
C GLY A 122 -18.31 -21.10 -38.96
N ILE A 123 -18.50 -21.18 -37.65
CA ILE A 123 -19.36 -22.17 -37.00
C ILE A 123 -20.77 -21.59 -36.94
N VAL A 124 -21.76 -22.28 -37.52
CA VAL A 124 -23.14 -21.81 -37.65
C VAL A 124 -24.07 -22.69 -36.82
N LEU A 125 -24.57 -22.16 -35.72
CA LEU A 125 -25.58 -22.80 -34.88
C LEU A 125 -26.98 -22.39 -35.38
N GLU A 126 -27.72 -23.31 -35.98
CA GLU A 126 -29.12 -23.06 -36.38
C GLU A 126 -30.06 -23.05 -35.16
N SER A 127 -31.33 -22.69 -35.36
CA SER A 127 -32.29 -22.50 -34.26
C SER A 127 -32.58 -23.72 -33.40
N THR A 128 -32.29 -24.92 -33.91
CA THR A 128 -32.48 -26.20 -33.21
C THR A 128 -31.19 -26.76 -32.62
N ALA A 129 -30.06 -26.07 -32.81
CA ALA A 129 -28.77 -26.52 -32.33
C ALA A 129 -28.70 -26.52 -30.79
N THR A 130 -28.03 -27.52 -30.24
CA THR A 130 -27.49 -27.47 -28.87
C THR A 130 -25.97 -27.43 -28.96
N ALA A 131 -25.31 -26.55 -28.22
CA ALA A 131 -23.87 -26.34 -28.31
C ALA A 131 -23.24 -26.07 -26.95
N THR A 132 -22.21 -26.83 -26.62
CA THR A 132 -21.21 -26.49 -25.62
C THR A 132 -19.90 -26.23 -26.34
N ILE A 133 -19.38 -25.01 -26.25
CA ILE A 133 -18.10 -24.65 -26.86
C ILE A 133 -17.21 -24.05 -25.79
N ASP A 134 -16.24 -24.84 -25.31
CA ASP A 134 -15.31 -24.42 -24.28
C ASP A 134 -13.86 -24.44 -24.79
N HIS A 135 -13.07 -23.44 -24.40
CA HIS A 135 -11.64 -23.31 -24.71
C HIS A 135 -11.31 -23.53 -26.20
N ALA A 136 -11.94 -22.74 -27.08
CA ALA A 136 -11.72 -22.80 -28.51
C ALA A 136 -11.03 -21.55 -29.08
N ILE A 137 -10.11 -21.74 -30.00
CA ILE A 137 -9.51 -20.67 -30.82
C ILE A 137 -10.15 -20.69 -32.19
N ILE A 138 -10.79 -19.60 -32.60
CA ILE A 138 -11.47 -19.48 -33.89
C ILE A 138 -10.89 -18.29 -34.65
N GLU A 139 -10.26 -18.57 -35.79
CA GLU A 139 -9.56 -17.54 -36.55
C GLU A 139 -9.75 -17.59 -38.07
N TYR A 140 -9.58 -16.42 -38.69
CA TYR A 140 -9.65 -16.21 -40.15
C TYR A 140 -11.00 -16.54 -40.80
N ALA A 141 -12.09 -16.61 -40.02
CA ALA A 141 -13.45 -16.83 -40.49
C ALA A 141 -14.11 -15.51 -40.95
N ASN A 142 -15.33 -15.61 -41.49
CA ASN A 142 -16.19 -14.45 -41.70
C ASN A 142 -16.78 -14.00 -40.37
N ASN A 143 -17.52 -14.90 -39.74
CA ASN A 143 -17.94 -14.83 -38.34
C ASN A 143 -17.22 -15.98 -37.62
N GLY A 144 -16.65 -15.76 -36.44
CA GLY A 144 -16.10 -16.88 -35.69
C GLY A 144 -17.19 -17.90 -35.35
N ILE A 145 -18.19 -17.42 -34.59
CA ILE A 145 -19.43 -18.15 -34.32
C ILE A 145 -20.61 -17.29 -34.80
N GLU A 146 -21.52 -17.90 -35.54
CA GLU A 146 -22.85 -17.36 -35.84
C GLU A 146 -23.90 -18.25 -35.18
N THR A 147 -24.78 -17.67 -34.37
CA THR A 147 -25.81 -18.44 -33.67
C THR A 147 -27.21 -17.86 -33.86
N SER A 148 -28.15 -18.77 -34.10
CA SER A 148 -29.60 -18.55 -34.08
C SER A 148 -30.30 -19.48 -33.07
N ALA A 149 -29.54 -20.24 -32.28
CA ALA A 149 -30.04 -21.25 -31.34
C ALA A 149 -30.98 -20.63 -30.29
N THR A 150 -32.17 -21.18 -30.14
CA THR A 150 -33.20 -20.58 -29.27
C THR A 150 -32.98 -20.96 -27.79
N GLY A 151 -33.10 -19.99 -26.88
CA GLY A 151 -32.92 -20.21 -25.44
C GLY A 151 -31.46 -20.42 -25.03
N ALA A 152 -31.24 -20.98 -23.83
CA ALA A 152 -29.91 -21.30 -23.28
C ALA A 152 -29.25 -22.55 -23.91
N SER A 153 -29.64 -22.92 -25.14
CA SER A 153 -29.14 -24.11 -25.84
C SER A 153 -27.71 -23.94 -26.38
N ALA A 154 -27.13 -22.75 -26.30
CA ALA A 154 -25.75 -22.49 -26.70
C ALA A 154 -24.97 -21.83 -25.54
N THR A 155 -24.03 -22.59 -24.98
CA THR A 155 -23.07 -22.14 -23.96
C THR A 155 -21.71 -22.03 -24.61
N ILE A 156 -21.14 -20.83 -24.59
CA ILE A 156 -19.86 -20.50 -25.22
C ILE A 156 -18.95 -19.92 -24.14
N SER A 157 -17.90 -20.64 -23.76
CA SER A 157 -17.00 -20.25 -22.69
C SER A 157 -15.54 -20.30 -23.12
N ASN A 158 -14.70 -19.41 -22.59
CA ASN A 158 -13.25 -19.41 -22.81
C ASN A 158 -12.83 -19.41 -24.29
N VAL A 159 -13.64 -18.79 -25.16
CA VAL A 159 -13.39 -18.74 -26.60
C VAL A 159 -12.52 -17.54 -26.96
N GLU A 160 -11.43 -17.78 -27.70
CA GLU A 160 -10.67 -16.75 -28.39
C GLU A 160 -11.13 -16.67 -29.86
N ALA A 161 -11.81 -15.58 -30.24
CA ALA A 161 -12.21 -15.35 -31.62
C ALA A 161 -11.45 -14.16 -32.20
N ARG A 162 -10.58 -14.42 -33.19
CA ARG A 162 -9.66 -13.41 -33.72
C ARG A 162 -9.49 -13.39 -35.23
N ASN A 163 -9.09 -12.24 -35.75
CA ASN A 163 -8.81 -12.09 -37.18
C ASN A 163 -9.98 -12.46 -38.11
N ASN A 164 -11.23 -12.27 -37.66
CA ASN A 164 -12.42 -12.53 -38.47
C ASN A 164 -12.84 -11.28 -39.25
N THR A 165 -13.37 -11.44 -40.46
CA THR A 165 -13.72 -10.29 -41.33
C THR A 165 -14.91 -9.49 -40.81
N ASN A 166 -15.85 -10.13 -40.12
CA ASN A 166 -17.07 -9.49 -39.64
C ASN A 166 -17.18 -9.47 -38.11
N ALA A 167 -17.41 -10.60 -37.45
CA ALA A 167 -17.56 -10.63 -35.99
C ALA A 167 -16.79 -11.79 -35.37
N GLY A 168 -16.29 -11.61 -34.14
CA GLY A 168 -15.84 -12.75 -33.33
C GLY A 168 -17.04 -13.66 -33.04
N ILE A 169 -18.09 -13.08 -32.47
CA ILE A 169 -19.39 -13.75 -32.26
C ILE A 169 -20.51 -12.90 -32.87
N TYR A 170 -21.37 -13.54 -33.65
CA TYR A 170 -22.58 -12.95 -34.23
C TYR A 170 -23.82 -13.71 -33.77
N VAL A 171 -24.65 -13.06 -32.97
CA VAL A 171 -25.95 -13.57 -32.56
C VAL A 171 -26.99 -13.05 -33.54
N ALA A 172 -27.36 -13.91 -34.49
CA ALA A 172 -28.36 -13.61 -35.51
C ALA A 172 -29.78 -13.69 -34.93
N SER A 173 -30.00 -14.63 -34.01
CA SER A 173 -31.24 -14.83 -33.23
C SER A 173 -30.92 -15.63 -31.97
N GLY A 174 -31.87 -15.72 -31.03
CA GLY A 174 -31.69 -16.54 -29.83
C GLY A 174 -31.01 -15.82 -28.68
N GLU A 175 -30.64 -16.56 -27.63
CA GLU A 175 -30.18 -16.01 -26.34
C GLU A 175 -29.01 -16.82 -25.75
N PRO A 176 -27.83 -16.87 -26.42
CA PRO A 176 -26.69 -17.63 -25.93
C PRO A 176 -26.14 -17.07 -24.61
N SER A 177 -25.54 -17.95 -23.81
CA SER A 177 -24.67 -17.57 -22.70
C SER A 177 -23.22 -17.56 -23.19
N ILE A 178 -22.56 -16.41 -23.08
CA ILE A 178 -21.18 -16.23 -23.51
C ILE A 178 -20.37 -15.75 -22.30
N SER A 179 -19.37 -16.52 -21.89
CA SER A 179 -18.50 -16.15 -20.76
C SER A 179 -17.02 -16.25 -21.12
N HIS A 180 -16.18 -15.41 -20.52
CA HIS A 180 -14.71 -15.48 -20.66
C HIS A 180 -14.21 -15.41 -22.12
N ALA A 181 -14.98 -14.78 -23.00
CA ALA A 181 -14.63 -14.69 -24.41
C ALA A 181 -13.54 -13.64 -24.64
N TYR A 182 -12.51 -13.97 -25.43
CA TYR A 182 -11.49 -13.04 -25.90
C TYR A 182 -11.71 -12.70 -27.38
N LEU A 183 -12.29 -11.53 -27.65
CA LEU A 183 -12.75 -11.12 -28.97
C LEU A 183 -11.89 -9.96 -29.50
N HIS A 184 -10.93 -10.27 -30.37
CA HIS A 184 -9.98 -9.26 -30.84
C HIS A 184 -9.57 -9.34 -32.31
N ASP A 185 -9.03 -8.24 -32.86
CA ASP A 185 -8.64 -8.15 -34.28
C ASP A 185 -9.77 -8.50 -35.27
N ASN A 186 -11.04 -8.36 -34.89
CA ASN A 186 -12.18 -8.57 -35.78
C ASN A 186 -12.68 -7.22 -36.33
N ARG A 187 -13.77 -7.23 -37.11
CA ARG A 187 -14.50 -5.98 -37.36
C ARG A 187 -15.37 -5.58 -36.17
N TYR A 188 -16.14 -6.50 -35.64
CA TYR A 188 -16.89 -6.35 -34.39
C TYR A 188 -16.43 -7.44 -33.41
N GLY A 189 -16.35 -7.13 -32.12
CA GLY A 189 -16.16 -8.17 -31.10
C GLY A 189 -17.38 -9.10 -31.06
N ALA A 190 -18.48 -8.56 -30.52
CA ALA A 190 -19.78 -9.21 -30.49
C ALA A 190 -20.83 -8.41 -31.27
N ARG A 191 -21.66 -9.09 -32.07
CA ARG A 191 -22.71 -8.48 -32.89
C ARG A 191 -24.07 -9.13 -32.59
N TYR A 192 -25.09 -8.30 -32.38
CA TYR A 192 -26.46 -8.72 -32.07
C TYR A 192 -27.47 -8.14 -33.06
N SER A 193 -28.28 -9.02 -33.65
CA SER A 193 -29.40 -8.68 -34.54
C SER A 193 -30.68 -8.33 -33.78
N PRO A 194 -31.72 -7.77 -34.44
CA PRO A 194 -32.94 -7.29 -33.75
C PRO A 194 -33.75 -8.35 -33.00
N THR A 195 -33.59 -9.63 -33.36
CA THR A 195 -34.26 -10.81 -32.77
C THR A 195 -33.33 -11.61 -31.87
N SER A 196 -32.23 -11.01 -31.41
CA SER A 196 -31.28 -11.66 -30.51
C SER A 196 -31.26 -11.00 -29.13
N ALA A 197 -31.00 -11.82 -28.13
CA ALA A 197 -30.61 -11.45 -26.78
C ALA A 197 -29.34 -12.23 -26.41
N GLY A 198 -28.92 -12.13 -25.15
CA GLY A 198 -27.85 -12.98 -24.62
C GLY A 198 -27.09 -12.26 -23.52
N ARG A 199 -26.29 -13.05 -22.80
CA ARG A 199 -25.37 -12.55 -21.77
C ARG A 199 -23.95 -12.70 -22.26
N LEU A 200 -23.17 -11.63 -22.07
CA LEU A 200 -21.76 -11.58 -22.35
C LEU A 200 -21.06 -11.20 -21.04
N GLU A 201 -20.41 -12.17 -20.43
CA GLU A 201 -19.85 -12.06 -19.08
C GLU A 201 -18.34 -12.29 -19.10
N TYR A 202 -17.59 -11.56 -18.28
CA TYR A 202 -16.13 -11.74 -18.19
C TYR A 202 -15.41 -11.65 -19.55
N ALA A 203 -15.98 -10.90 -20.50
CA ALA A 203 -15.46 -10.84 -21.85
C ALA A 203 -14.37 -9.78 -21.99
N ARG A 204 -13.32 -10.14 -22.72
CA ARG A 204 -12.21 -9.28 -23.12
C ARG A 204 -12.40 -8.90 -24.58
N ILE A 205 -12.69 -7.63 -24.87
CA ILE A 205 -13.00 -7.19 -26.24
C ILE A 205 -12.08 -6.04 -26.63
N THR A 206 -11.14 -6.31 -27.54
CA THR A 206 -10.08 -5.34 -27.89
C THR A 206 -9.69 -5.34 -29.35
N ASP A 207 -9.06 -4.25 -29.80
CA ASP A 207 -8.38 -4.16 -31.10
C ASP A 207 -9.27 -4.52 -32.31
N ASN A 208 -10.61 -4.45 -32.14
CA ASN A 208 -11.53 -4.65 -33.24
C ASN A 208 -11.57 -3.36 -34.07
N THR A 209 -11.58 -3.49 -35.39
CA THR A 209 -11.52 -2.32 -36.30
C THR A 209 -12.75 -1.40 -36.24
N SER A 210 -13.86 -1.85 -35.65
CA SER A 210 -15.06 -1.07 -35.43
C SER A 210 -15.52 -1.16 -33.96
N TYR A 211 -16.73 -1.64 -33.67
CA TYR A 211 -17.29 -1.67 -32.31
C TYR A 211 -16.81 -2.88 -31.51
N GLY A 212 -16.71 -2.74 -30.18
CA GLY A 212 -16.58 -3.88 -29.28
C GLY A 212 -17.85 -4.72 -29.29
N VAL A 213 -18.96 -4.15 -28.83
CA VAL A 213 -20.31 -4.73 -28.87
C VAL A 213 -21.20 -3.87 -29.76
N TYR A 214 -21.83 -4.48 -30.76
CA TYR A 214 -22.77 -3.82 -31.66
C TYR A 214 -24.13 -4.53 -31.64
N ALA A 215 -25.16 -3.86 -31.13
CA ALA A 215 -26.52 -4.37 -31.16
C ALA A 215 -27.43 -3.51 -32.03
N THR A 216 -28.39 -4.17 -32.68
CA THR A 216 -29.47 -3.52 -33.42
C THR A 216 -30.81 -3.89 -32.83
N CYS A 217 -31.81 -3.01 -32.92
CA CYS A 217 -33.15 -3.29 -32.42
C CYS A 217 -34.25 -2.77 -33.35
N GLN A 218 -35.40 -3.44 -33.39
CA GLN A 218 -36.56 -3.10 -34.24
C GLN A 218 -37.88 -3.26 -33.48
N GLY A 219 -38.91 -2.52 -33.89
CA GLY A 219 -40.22 -2.53 -33.23
C GLY A 219 -40.87 -3.92 -33.23
N GLY A 220 -41.40 -4.33 -32.07
CA GLY A 220 -42.02 -5.65 -31.88
C GLY A 220 -41.17 -6.65 -31.10
N TYR A 221 -39.90 -6.32 -30.81
CA TYR A 221 -39.00 -7.15 -30.00
C TYR A 221 -38.62 -6.45 -28.69
N SER A 222 -38.43 -7.23 -27.63
CA SER A 222 -38.11 -6.74 -26.27
C SER A 222 -36.94 -7.50 -25.65
N GLN A 223 -36.05 -8.05 -26.46
CA GLN A 223 -34.87 -8.76 -25.96
C GLN A 223 -33.79 -7.77 -25.50
N THR A 224 -33.01 -8.16 -24.47
CA THR A 224 -31.94 -7.34 -23.90
C THR A 224 -30.60 -8.05 -24.06
N VAL A 225 -29.59 -7.32 -24.52
CA VAL A 225 -28.20 -7.77 -24.46
C VAL A 225 -27.64 -7.32 -23.12
N ILE A 226 -27.11 -8.27 -22.34
CA ILE A 226 -26.46 -8.00 -21.06
C ILE A 226 -24.95 -8.13 -21.27
N VAL A 227 -24.23 -7.08 -20.92
CA VAL A 227 -22.77 -7.07 -20.85
C VAL A 227 -22.41 -6.87 -19.38
N ASP A 228 -21.78 -7.87 -18.77
CA ASP A 228 -21.48 -7.86 -17.34
C ASP A 228 -20.03 -8.27 -17.08
N HIS A 229 -19.40 -7.72 -16.04
CA HIS A 229 -18.00 -8.01 -15.67
C HIS A 229 -17.04 -8.02 -16.87
N SER A 230 -17.21 -7.13 -17.84
CA SER A 230 -16.47 -7.21 -19.11
C SER A 230 -15.49 -6.05 -19.26
N THR A 231 -14.36 -6.29 -19.93
CA THR A 231 -13.36 -5.27 -20.26
C THR A 231 -13.35 -5.03 -21.77
N ILE A 232 -13.82 -3.87 -22.20
CA ILE A 232 -13.96 -3.48 -23.61
C ILE A 232 -13.04 -2.28 -23.88
N TRP A 233 -11.87 -2.54 -24.47
CA TRP A 233 -10.86 -1.50 -24.61
C TRP A 233 -10.28 -1.42 -26.02
N LYS A 234 -9.75 -0.26 -26.42
CA LYS A 234 -8.98 -0.09 -27.67
C LYS A 234 -9.67 -0.53 -28.98
N ASN A 235 -11.00 -0.55 -29.03
CA ASN A 235 -11.72 -0.80 -30.29
C ASN A 235 -11.70 0.46 -31.17
N GLY A 236 -11.69 0.31 -32.49
CA GLY A 236 -11.53 1.41 -33.46
C GLY A 236 -12.70 2.40 -33.51
N SER A 237 -13.87 2.03 -32.98
CA SER A 237 -15.07 2.85 -32.87
C SER A 237 -15.59 2.88 -31.43
N ASN A 238 -16.90 2.86 -31.19
CA ASN A 238 -17.45 2.82 -29.83
C ASN A 238 -17.19 1.48 -29.14
N GLY A 239 -17.04 1.47 -27.82
CA GLY A 239 -16.97 0.24 -27.03
C GLY A 239 -18.28 -0.56 -27.15
N VAL A 240 -19.39 0.03 -26.70
CA VAL A 240 -20.74 -0.52 -26.82
C VAL A 240 -21.61 0.42 -27.65
N TYR A 241 -22.29 -0.13 -28.67
CA TYR A 241 -23.16 0.64 -29.55
C TYR A 241 -24.52 -0.03 -29.77
N LEU A 242 -25.59 0.75 -29.55
CA LEU A 242 -26.97 0.35 -29.86
C LEU A 242 -27.55 1.17 -31.04
N SER A 243 -28.08 0.47 -32.05
CA SER A 243 -28.77 1.06 -33.19
C SER A 243 -30.20 0.52 -33.33
N CYS A 244 -31.17 1.29 -32.85
CA CYS A 244 -32.58 0.93 -32.92
C CYS A 244 -33.28 1.49 -34.17
N SER A 245 -34.46 0.99 -34.54
CA SER A 245 -35.26 1.52 -35.65
C SER A 245 -36.71 1.91 -35.28
N ALA A 246 -37.17 1.67 -34.04
CA ALA A 246 -38.52 1.97 -33.56
C ALA A 246 -38.58 2.08 -32.01
N THR A 247 -39.73 2.44 -31.44
CA THR A 247 -40.01 2.42 -29.99
C THR A 247 -40.12 1.01 -29.46
N THR A 248 -39.01 0.43 -28.99
CA THR A 248 -38.98 -0.81 -28.20
C THR A 248 -38.77 -0.50 -26.72
N SER A 249 -39.17 -1.42 -25.84
CA SER A 249 -39.02 -1.29 -24.39
C SER A 249 -37.68 -1.81 -23.83
N ARG A 250 -36.83 -2.45 -24.65
CA ARG A 250 -35.58 -3.09 -24.21
C ARG A 250 -34.44 -2.96 -25.24
N GLY A 251 -33.19 -2.86 -24.75
CA GLY A 251 -31.97 -2.55 -25.50
C GLY A 251 -30.70 -3.22 -24.92
N ILE A 252 -29.65 -2.49 -24.53
CA ILE A 252 -28.43 -3.07 -23.91
C ILE A 252 -28.35 -2.62 -22.44
N ALA A 253 -28.06 -3.55 -21.54
CA ALA A 253 -27.66 -3.26 -20.16
C ALA A 253 -26.17 -3.59 -20.01
N VAL A 254 -25.39 -2.61 -19.52
CA VAL A 254 -23.96 -2.77 -19.23
C VAL A 254 -23.77 -2.64 -17.74
N ALA A 255 -23.20 -3.65 -17.09
CA ALA A 255 -22.99 -3.67 -15.66
C ALA A 255 -21.57 -4.12 -15.30
N ASN A 256 -21.06 -3.66 -14.15
CA ASN A 256 -19.79 -4.11 -13.54
C ASN A 256 -18.60 -4.15 -14.54
N SER A 257 -18.55 -3.25 -15.50
CA SER A 257 -17.67 -3.36 -16.68
C SER A 257 -16.75 -2.16 -16.82
N VAL A 258 -15.62 -2.36 -17.52
CA VAL A 258 -14.65 -1.30 -17.85
C VAL A 258 -14.64 -1.07 -19.36
N LEU A 259 -14.83 0.18 -19.77
CA LEU A 259 -14.78 0.59 -21.18
C LEU A 259 -13.76 1.70 -21.40
N ALA A 260 -12.59 1.35 -21.95
CA ALA A 260 -11.46 2.28 -21.96
C ALA A 260 -10.80 2.45 -23.34
N LYS A 261 -10.38 3.68 -23.66
CA LYS A 261 -9.52 3.95 -24.84
C LYS A 261 -10.10 3.50 -26.19
N ASN A 262 -11.43 3.39 -26.32
CA ASN A 262 -12.06 3.10 -27.61
C ASN A 262 -12.03 4.35 -28.50
N GLY A 263 -11.93 4.21 -29.82
CA GLY A 263 -11.79 5.33 -30.75
C GLY A 263 -13.03 6.25 -30.83
N GLY A 264 -14.19 5.71 -30.50
CA GLY A 264 -15.47 6.42 -30.42
C GLY A 264 -15.85 6.77 -28.98
N TYR A 265 -17.13 6.59 -28.64
CA TYR A 265 -17.60 6.65 -27.27
C TYR A 265 -17.38 5.33 -26.53
N GLY A 266 -17.24 5.36 -25.21
CA GLY A 266 -17.28 4.12 -24.42
C GLY A 266 -18.62 3.42 -24.61
N ILE A 267 -19.73 4.11 -24.27
CA ILE A 267 -21.09 3.61 -24.47
C ILE A 267 -21.94 4.65 -25.19
N THR A 268 -22.61 4.26 -26.27
CA THR A 268 -23.57 5.15 -26.94
C THR A 268 -24.66 4.45 -27.76
N ARG A 269 -25.75 5.18 -28.03
CA ARG A 269 -26.81 4.77 -28.97
C ARG A 269 -27.06 5.82 -30.04
N ASN A 270 -27.63 5.38 -31.17
CA ASN A 270 -28.03 6.27 -32.26
C ASN A 270 -29.16 7.24 -31.86
N VAL A 271 -29.02 8.52 -32.21
CA VAL A 271 -29.89 9.65 -31.80
C VAL A 271 -31.27 9.67 -32.43
N SER A 272 -31.47 8.98 -33.55
CA SER A 272 -32.75 9.03 -34.29
C SER A 272 -33.79 8.04 -33.76
N TYR A 273 -33.49 7.28 -32.71
CA TYR A 273 -34.25 6.10 -32.34
C TYR A 273 -34.42 5.92 -30.82
N TYR A 274 -35.49 5.19 -30.48
CA TYR A 274 -35.92 4.88 -29.14
C TYR A 274 -35.37 3.50 -28.74
N GLY A 275 -34.81 3.36 -27.54
CA GLY A 275 -34.25 2.13 -27.01
C GLY A 275 -33.44 2.42 -25.75
N ASN A 276 -33.53 1.57 -24.72
CA ASN A 276 -32.82 1.77 -23.46
C ASN A 276 -31.37 1.29 -23.56
N LEU A 277 -30.47 2.09 -23.01
CA LEU A 277 -29.05 1.80 -22.92
C LEU A 277 -28.65 2.26 -21.52
N ASP A 278 -28.57 1.30 -20.63
CA ASP A 278 -28.40 1.55 -19.20
C ASP A 278 -27.02 1.03 -18.77
N ALA A 279 -26.31 1.83 -17.98
CA ALA A 279 -24.99 1.54 -17.46
C ALA A 279 -25.02 1.65 -15.92
N GLU A 280 -24.60 0.58 -15.24
CA GLU A 280 -24.62 0.48 -13.78
C GLU A 280 -23.28 -0.06 -13.27
N TYR A 281 -22.62 0.61 -12.31
CA TYR A 281 -21.27 0.22 -11.85
C TYR A 281 -20.25 0.10 -12.99
N VAL A 282 -20.26 1.07 -13.90
CA VAL A 282 -19.37 1.07 -15.06
C VAL A 282 -18.31 2.15 -14.95
N ASN A 283 -17.05 1.79 -15.20
CA ASN A 283 -16.00 2.75 -15.46
C ASN A 283 -15.79 2.89 -16.98
N SER A 284 -16.12 4.06 -17.54
CA SER A 284 -15.88 4.38 -18.94
C SER A 284 -14.91 5.54 -19.03
N TRP A 285 -13.73 5.35 -19.63
CA TRP A 285 -12.66 6.35 -19.58
C TRP A 285 -11.79 6.46 -20.83
N GLY A 286 -11.38 7.69 -21.16
CA GLY A 286 -10.38 7.96 -22.18
C GLY A 286 -10.82 7.59 -23.60
N ASN A 287 -12.13 7.53 -23.85
CA ASN A 287 -12.68 7.18 -25.16
C ASN A 287 -12.65 8.40 -26.10
N GLY A 288 -12.26 8.20 -27.36
CA GLY A 288 -11.89 9.28 -28.30
C GLY A 288 -12.98 10.32 -28.61
N SER A 289 -14.26 9.98 -28.44
CA SER A 289 -15.39 10.91 -28.62
C SER A 289 -16.08 11.31 -27.30
N GLY A 290 -15.71 10.69 -26.18
CA GLY A 290 -16.31 10.85 -24.85
C GLY A 290 -16.77 9.52 -24.23
N ASP A 291 -17.01 9.48 -22.93
CA ASP A 291 -17.21 8.18 -22.26
C ASP A 291 -18.65 7.66 -22.32
N PHE A 292 -19.62 8.56 -22.15
CA PHE A 292 -21.05 8.23 -22.19
C PHE A 292 -21.78 9.18 -23.13
N ARG A 293 -22.69 8.65 -23.96
CA ARG A 293 -23.59 9.48 -24.78
C ARG A 293 -24.92 8.79 -25.02
N HIS A 294 -26.02 9.46 -24.70
CA HIS A 294 -27.39 8.91 -24.81
C HIS A 294 -27.56 7.61 -24.02
N THR A 295 -26.91 7.53 -22.87
CA THR A 295 -26.89 6.38 -21.95
C THR A 295 -27.47 6.84 -20.62
N THR A 296 -28.32 6.03 -20.00
CA THR A 296 -28.74 6.22 -18.60
C THR A 296 -27.65 5.67 -17.71
N THR A 297 -27.13 6.48 -16.78
CA THR A 297 -26.09 6.07 -15.82
C THR A 297 -26.66 6.12 -14.42
N ASP A 298 -26.24 5.19 -13.57
CA ASP A 298 -26.49 5.24 -12.14
C ASP A 298 -25.48 6.16 -11.43
N ALA A 299 -25.61 6.29 -10.10
CA ALA A 299 -24.72 7.14 -9.31
C ALA A 299 -23.31 6.56 -9.10
N ARG A 300 -23.14 5.24 -9.33
CA ARG A 300 -21.86 4.54 -9.13
C ARG A 300 -21.11 4.25 -10.42
N SER A 301 -21.66 4.60 -11.58
CA SER A 301 -20.90 4.67 -12.83
C SER A 301 -20.08 5.96 -12.88
N PHE A 302 -18.83 5.84 -13.31
CA PHE A 302 -17.86 6.95 -13.30
C PHE A 302 -16.95 6.93 -14.55
N SER A 303 -16.18 8.01 -14.70
CA SER A 303 -15.09 8.10 -15.66
C SER A 303 -13.83 8.43 -14.90
N ALA A 304 -12.93 7.45 -14.80
CA ALA A 304 -11.61 7.63 -14.23
C ALA A 304 -10.65 6.63 -14.87
N ASN A 305 -9.37 7.01 -15.01
CA ASN A 305 -8.38 6.11 -15.56
C ASN A 305 -8.42 4.77 -14.82
N PRO A 306 -8.70 3.63 -15.48
CA PRO A 306 -8.82 2.34 -14.81
C PRO A 306 -7.46 1.82 -14.32
N LEU A 307 -6.36 2.52 -14.61
CA LEU A 307 -5.01 2.17 -14.18
C LEU A 307 -4.64 0.72 -14.53
N PHE A 308 -4.82 0.41 -15.82
CA PHE A 308 -4.34 -0.83 -16.40
C PHE A 308 -2.83 -0.94 -16.27
N VAL A 309 -2.32 -2.15 -16.02
CA VAL A 309 -0.87 -2.46 -15.96
C VAL A 309 -0.17 -1.96 -17.20
N SER A 310 -0.76 -2.18 -18.37
CA SER A 310 -0.27 -1.60 -19.61
C SER A 310 -1.36 -1.40 -20.64
N ASP A 311 -0.95 -0.88 -21.78
CA ASP A 311 -1.80 -0.71 -22.94
C ASP A 311 -2.20 -2.05 -23.60
N SER A 312 -1.39 -3.10 -23.43
CA SER A 312 -1.64 -4.46 -23.93
C SER A 312 -2.20 -5.40 -22.86
N ASP A 313 -2.13 -4.99 -21.60
CA ASP A 313 -2.56 -5.77 -20.44
C ASP A 313 -3.54 -4.93 -19.60
N PRO A 314 -4.85 -5.18 -19.75
CA PRO A 314 -5.88 -4.41 -19.06
C PRO A 314 -6.18 -4.95 -17.65
N THR A 315 -5.28 -5.75 -17.05
CA THR A 315 -5.35 -6.05 -15.61
C THR A 315 -5.24 -4.76 -14.79
N LEU A 316 -5.97 -4.70 -13.69
CA LEU A 316 -5.98 -3.53 -12.81
C LEU A 316 -4.70 -3.47 -11.96
N THR A 317 -4.26 -2.27 -11.59
CA THR A 317 -3.20 -2.08 -10.56
C THR A 317 -3.80 -1.79 -9.19
N SER A 318 -2.96 -1.84 -8.14
CA SER A 318 -3.37 -1.77 -6.72
C SER A 318 -4.29 -0.59 -6.39
N ASN A 319 -4.05 0.58 -6.98
CA ASN A 319 -4.81 1.81 -6.72
C ASN A 319 -5.88 2.09 -7.78
N SER A 320 -6.23 1.11 -8.62
CA SER A 320 -7.25 1.33 -9.63
C SER A 320 -8.60 1.69 -8.99
N PRO A 321 -9.30 2.74 -9.48
CA PRO A 321 -10.64 3.06 -9.02
C PRO A 321 -11.69 2.03 -9.47
N ALA A 322 -11.34 1.13 -10.39
CA ALA A 322 -12.19 0.00 -10.80
C ALA A 322 -12.16 -1.16 -9.78
N ARG A 323 -11.28 -1.10 -8.78
CA ARG A 323 -11.29 -2.09 -7.70
C ARG A 323 -12.44 -1.84 -6.74
N PHE A 324 -13.03 -2.93 -6.25
CA PHE A 324 -14.18 -2.91 -5.33
C PHE A 324 -15.38 -2.05 -5.77
N ALA A 325 -15.49 -1.80 -7.08
CA ALA A 325 -16.44 -0.86 -7.66
C ALA A 325 -17.70 -1.53 -8.19
N SER A 326 -17.81 -2.86 -8.08
CA SER A 326 -18.96 -3.61 -8.58
C SER A 326 -20.16 -3.48 -7.64
N SER A 327 -21.30 -3.99 -8.11
CA SER A 327 -22.51 -4.10 -7.30
C SER A 327 -22.39 -4.98 -6.05
N THR A 328 -21.43 -5.91 -6.03
CA THR A 328 -21.15 -6.82 -4.91
C THR A 328 -19.99 -6.35 -4.03
N GLY A 329 -19.26 -5.31 -4.45
CA GLY A 329 -18.07 -4.82 -3.75
C GLY A 329 -16.76 -5.45 -4.24
N ASP A 330 -16.79 -6.26 -5.30
CA ASP A 330 -15.61 -6.81 -5.98
C ASP A 330 -15.12 -5.88 -7.12
N ASP A 331 -14.04 -6.27 -7.81
CA ASP A 331 -13.47 -5.51 -8.93
C ASP A 331 -14.38 -5.56 -10.17
N ILE A 332 -14.51 -4.43 -10.89
CA ILE A 332 -15.23 -4.38 -12.18
C ILE A 332 -14.30 -4.69 -13.36
N GLY A 333 -14.85 -5.30 -14.40
CA GLY A 333 -14.10 -5.75 -15.58
C GLY A 333 -13.87 -7.26 -15.60
N ALA A 334 -13.27 -7.73 -16.69
CA ALA A 334 -13.14 -9.17 -17.01
C ALA A 334 -11.96 -9.88 -16.37
N LEU A 335 -11.01 -9.14 -15.82
CA LEU A 335 -9.75 -9.70 -15.32
C LEU A 335 -9.65 -9.45 -13.83
N PRO A 336 -9.32 -10.48 -13.03
CA PRO A 336 -9.04 -10.28 -11.62
C PRO A 336 -7.79 -9.43 -11.42
N TYR A 337 -7.73 -8.73 -10.29
CA TYR A 337 -6.52 -8.08 -9.83
C TYR A 337 -5.45 -9.12 -9.44
N THR A 338 -4.21 -8.89 -9.84
CA THR A 338 -3.08 -9.83 -9.66
C THR A 338 -1.94 -9.24 -8.82
N ASN A 339 -2.27 -8.48 -7.78
CA ASN A 339 -1.29 -7.87 -6.86
C ASN A 339 -0.27 -6.93 -7.51
N THR A 340 -0.56 -6.43 -8.72
CA THR A 340 0.37 -5.52 -9.42
C THR A 340 0.29 -4.11 -8.82
N PRO A 341 1.39 -3.52 -8.32
CA PRO A 341 1.36 -2.20 -7.71
C PRO A 341 1.12 -1.10 -8.75
N THR A 342 0.40 -0.05 -8.34
CA THR A 342 0.34 1.18 -9.14
C THR A 342 1.71 1.88 -9.11
N PRO A 343 2.28 2.27 -10.26
CA PRO A 343 3.65 2.83 -10.32
C PRO A 343 3.88 4.15 -9.58
N GLY A 344 2.84 4.81 -9.08
CA GLY A 344 2.94 6.08 -8.40
C GLY A 344 1.73 6.37 -7.53
N LEU A 345 1.76 7.54 -6.89
CA LEU A 345 0.76 7.91 -5.89
C LEU A 345 -0.38 8.71 -6.55
N TYR A 346 -1.36 7.96 -7.03
CA TYR A 346 -2.59 8.43 -7.66
C TYR A 346 -3.59 7.26 -7.72
N GLY A 347 -4.85 7.54 -8.07
CA GLY A 347 -5.94 6.58 -8.02
C GLY A 347 -6.59 6.53 -6.64
N THR A 348 -7.01 5.35 -6.21
CA THR A 348 -7.69 5.12 -4.93
C THR A 348 -6.81 4.28 -4.00
N LEU A 349 -6.58 4.78 -2.79
CA LEU A 349 -5.91 4.05 -1.71
C LEU A 349 -6.92 3.12 -1.04
N TRP A 350 -6.79 1.82 -1.32
CA TRP A 350 -7.64 0.76 -0.78
C TRP A 350 -7.10 0.13 0.51
N GLN A 351 -5.99 0.63 1.00
CA GLN A 351 -5.35 0.23 2.24
C GLN A 351 -4.91 1.47 3.02
N ASP A 352 -4.73 1.29 4.33
CA ASP A 352 -4.13 2.34 5.14
C ASP A 352 -2.73 2.64 4.60
N THR A 353 -2.44 3.93 4.42
CA THR A 353 -1.25 4.37 3.70
C THR A 353 -0.54 5.44 4.53
N THR A 354 0.74 5.24 4.80
CA THR A 354 1.59 6.22 5.50
C THR A 354 2.61 6.81 4.54
N LEU A 355 2.66 8.14 4.48
CA LEU A 355 3.64 8.91 3.71
C LEU A 355 4.69 9.50 4.65
N SER A 356 5.89 8.93 4.62
CA SER A 356 6.98 9.31 5.51
C SER A 356 7.80 10.49 5.01
N ALA A 357 8.51 11.15 5.92
CA ALA A 357 9.48 12.19 5.55
C ALA A 357 10.67 11.62 4.76
N ALA A 358 11.13 10.41 5.09
CA ALA A 358 12.26 9.76 4.41
C ALA A 358 11.99 9.49 2.92
N ALA A 359 10.73 9.21 2.56
CA ALA A 359 10.30 9.00 1.19
C ALA A 359 9.92 10.29 0.45
N SER A 360 10.13 11.47 1.05
CA SER A 360 9.80 12.74 0.41
C SER A 360 10.83 13.17 -0.64
N PRO A 361 10.42 13.90 -1.70
CA PRO A 361 9.05 14.34 -1.97
C PRO A 361 8.18 13.25 -2.59
N HIS A 362 6.95 13.12 -2.08
CA HIS A 362 5.89 12.28 -2.64
C HIS A 362 5.27 12.98 -3.86
N ARG A 363 5.44 12.43 -5.06
CA ARG A 363 4.90 13.01 -6.29
C ARG A 363 3.49 12.49 -6.56
N ILE A 364 2.54 13.41 -6.68
CA ILE A 364 1.13 13.14 -6.95
C ILE A 364 0.79 13.56 -8.38
N ALA A 365 0.68 12.58 -9.27
CA ALA A 365 0.53 12.83 -10.72
C ALA A 365 -0.92 13.00 -11.20
N GLY A 366 -1.87 12.66 -10.36
CA GLY A 366 -3.31 12.79 -10.63
C GLY A 366 -4.07 12.76 -9.33
N ASP A 367 -5.38 12.60 -9.42
CA ASP A 367 -6.21 12.51 -8.24
C ASP A 367 -5.79 11.38 -7.31
N LEU A 368 -5.75 11.65 -6.01
CA LEU A 368 -5.50 10.69 -4.96
C LEU A 368 -6.73 10.59 -4.07
N THR A 369 -7.39 9.43 -4.08
CA THR A 369 -8.61 9.17 -3.33
C THR A 369 -8.30 8.29 -2.13
N VAL A 370 -8.71 8.68 -0.93
CA VAL A 370 -8.67 7.81 0.26
C VAL A 370 -10.02 7.12 0.36
N ALA A 371 -10.05 5.79 0.19
CA ALA A 371 -11.29 5.03 0.20
C ALA A 371 -12.00 5.08 1.56
N GLN A 372 -13.31 4.80 1.57
CA GLN A 372 -14.07 4.70 2.81
C GLN A 372 -13.48 3.64 3.73
N GLY A 373 -13.37 3.95 5.03
CA GLY A 373 -12.78 3.06 6.03
C GLY A 373 -11.25 2.92 5.95
N LYS A 374 -10.57 3.69 5.10
CA LYS A 374 -9.11 3.74 4.99
C LYS A 374 -8.55 5.07 5.46
N THR A 375 -7.31 5.05 5.93
CA THR A 375 -6.61 6.21 6.48
C THR A 375 -5.39 6.55 5.65
N LEU A 376 -5.26 7.83 5.27
CA LEU A 376 -4.00 8.39 4.78
C LEU A 376 -3.31 9.14 5.92
N THR A 377 -2.17 8.64 6.36
CA THR A 377 -1.31 9.26 7.37
C THR A 377 -0.14 9.96 6.69
N VAL A 378 0.12 11.21 7.04
CA VAL A 378 1.26 11.99 6.54
C VAL A 378 2.12 12.40 7.73
N GLU A 379 3.36 11.91 7.77
CA GLU A 379 4.27 12.11 8.89
C GLU A 379 4.92 13.50 8.90
N ALA A 380 5.38 13.93 10.08
CA ALA A 380 6.09 15.19 10.25
C ALA A 380 7.27 15.33 9.28
N GLY A 381 7.39 16.48 8.62
CA GLY A 381 8.44 16.76 7.65
C GLY A 381 8.21 16.20 6.24
N ALA A 382 7.14 15.42 6.02
CA ALA A 382 6.82 14.93 4.69
C ALA A 382 6.43 16.06 3.72
N THR A 383 6.86 15.93 2.46
CA THR A 383 6.52 16.85 1.37
C THR A 383 5.74 16.13 0.28
N LEU A 384 4.56 16.64 -0.07
CA LEU A 384 3.74 16.19 -1.19
C LEU A 384 3.78 17.25 -2.30
N GLU A 385 4.16 16.82 -3.50
CA GLU A 385 4.25 17.65 -4.70
C GLU A 385 3.21 17.22 -5.75
N PHE A 386 2.26 18.12 -6.05
CA PHE A 386 1.18 17.87 -7.02
C PHE A 386 1.54 18.36 -8.41
N GLU A 387 1.28 17.50 -9.41
CA GLU A 387 1.36 17.86 -10.83
C GLU A 387 0.22 18.81 -11.22
N GLY A 388 0.50 19.71 -12.18
CA GLY A 388 -0.49 20.67 -12.69
C GLY A 388 -1.49 20.06 -13.67
N SER A 389 -1.32 18.79 -14.03
CA SER A 389 -2.25 17.97 -14.80
C SER A 389 -2.83 16.86 -13.93
N ASP A 390 -3.91 16.24 -14.39
CA ASP A 390 -4.48 15.05 -13.76
C ASP A 390 -4.47 13.87 -14.74
N ILE A 391 -3.72 12.82 -14.41
CA ILE A 391 -3.68 11.58 -15.21
C ILE A 391 -4.92 10.69 -15.02
N MET A 392 -5.68 10.90 -13.95
CA MET A 392 -6.94 10.21 -13.71
C MET A 392 -8.05 10.80 -14.58
N GLN A 393 -7.93 12.09 -14.94
CA GLN A 393 -8.94 12.88 -15.65
C GLN A 393 -10.32 12.74 -15.02
N SER A 394 -10.36 12.79 -13.69
CA SER A 394 -11.54 12.45 -12.89
C SER A 394 -11.79 13.49 -11.79
N GLY A 395 -12.62 13.16 -10.81
CA GLY A 395 -12.80 13.99 -9.63
C GLY A 395 -13.61 15.26 -9.85
N ASP A 396 -13.46 16.22 -8.92
CA ASP A 396 -14.16 17.49 -8.92
C ASP A 396 -13.61 18.41 -10.03
N ILE A 397 -12.30 18.30 -10.34
CA ILE A 397 -11.64 19.02 -11.43
C ILE A 397 -10.74 18.09 -12.26
N VAL A 398 -11.28 17.59 -13.37
CA VAL A 398 -10.61 16.68 -14.33
C VAL A 398 -9.31 17.20 -15.00
N SER A 399 -8.88 18.42 -14.67
CA SER A 399 -7.69 19.05 -15.25
C SER A 399 -6.56 19.27 -14.24
N LYS A 400 -6.78 19.00 -12.96
CA LYS A 400 -5.81 19.27 -11.88
C LYS A 400 -5.87 18.16 -10.85
N SER A 401 -4.69 17.76 -10.36
CA SER A 401 -4.61 16.80 -9.27
C SER A 401 -5.26 17.35 -7.98
N GLU A 402 -5.86 16.44 -7.22
CA GLU A 402 -6.54 16.75 -5.95
C GLU A 402 -6.49 15.56 -4.98
N ILE A 403 -6.62 15.83 -3.68
CA ILE A 403 -6.86 14.78 -2.68
C ILE A 403 -8.36 14.73 -2.37
N ARG A 404 -8.96 13.55 -2.54
CA ARG A 404 -10.37 13.26 -2.18
C ARG A 404 -10.42 12.27 -1.03
N VAL A 405 -10.91 12.71 0.13
CA VAL A 405 -10.95 11.86 1.33
C VAL A 405 -12.38 11.38 1.55
N TYR A 406 -12.61 10.08 1.41
CA TYR A 406 -13.86 9.40 1.81
C TYR A 406 -13.69 8.62 3.13
N GLY A 407 -12.45 8.27 3.50
CA GLY A 407 -12.08 7.68 4.79
C GLY A 407 -11.58 8.71 5.80
N ALA A 408 -10.32 8.59 6.22
CA ALA A 408 -9.68 9.51 7.17
C ALA A 408 -8.38 10.09 6.60
N LEU A 409 -8.12 11.36 6.91
CA LEU A 409 -6.84 12.02 6.65
C LEU A 409 -6.21 12.45 7.97
N GLN A 410 -5.00 11.98 8.23
CA GLN A 410 -4.22 12.35 9.41
C GLN A 410 -2.91 12.99 8.98
N VAL A 411 -2.71 14.27 9.30
CA VAL A 411 -1.47 15.00 9.00
C VAL A 411 -0.80 15.36 10.31
N ASN A 412 0.32 14.71 10.60
CA ASN A 412 1.02 14.74 11.87
C ASN A 412 2.27 15.62 11.81
N GLY A 413 2.13 16.87 11.35
CA GLY A 413 3.23 17.83 11.38
C GLY A 413 3.65 18.22 12.78
N THR A 414 4.83 18.83 12.90
CA THR A 414 5.30 19.51 14.12
C THR A 414 5.82 20.90 13.78
N ALA A 415 5.99 21.77 14.78
CA ALA A 415 6.57 23.10 14.58
C ALA A 415 7.98 23.04 13.96
N ALA A 416 8.80 22.05 14.36
CA ALA A 416 10.14 21.85 13.82
C ALA A 416 10.12 21.24 12.40
N ASN A 417 9.19 20.31 12.15
CA ASN A 417 9.07 19.58 10.90
C ASN A 417 7.62 19.62 10.40
N PRO A 418 7.19 20.73 9.78
CA PRO A 418 5.84 20.83 9.23
C PRO A 418 5.66 19.94 8.00
N VAL A 419 4.43 19.49 7.76
CA VAL A 419 4.09 18.79 6.51
C VAL A 419 3.86 19.82 5.42
N LEU A 420 4.41 19.58 4.22
CA LEU A 420 4.29 20.51 3.10
C LEU A 420 3.44 19.92 1.96
N PHE A 421 2.32 20.57 1.64
CA PHE A 421 1.52 20.30 0.44
C PHE A 421 1.67 21.45 -0.56
N LYS A 422 2.24 21.17 -1.74
CA LYS A 422 2.52 22.21 -2.75
C LYS A 422 2.36 21.71 -4.17
N GLY A 423 2.08 22.63 -5.09
CA GLY A 423 2.27 22.36 -6.51
C GLY A 423 3.76 22.24 -6.84
N ILE A 424 4.10 21.46 -7.88
CA ILE A 424 5.45 21.45 -8.44
C ILE A 424 5.81 22.85 -8.99
N GLY A 425 4.83 23.54 -9.57
CA GLY A 425 4.90 24.96 -9.87
C GLY A 425 4.37 25.83 -8.71
N SER A 426 4.75 27.10 -8.72
CA SER A 426 4.39 28.07 -7.69
C SER A 426 3.26 29.03 -8.07
N SER A 427 2.52 28.73 -9.16
CA SER A 427 1.40 29.58 -9.55
C SER A 427 0.20 29.29 -8.66
N SER A 428 -0.51 30.33 -8.21
CA SER A 428 -1.77 30.16 -7.50
C SER A 428 -2.73 29.27 -8.30
N GLY A 429 -3.32 28.26 -7.66
CA GLY A 429 -4.21 27.32 -8.34
C GLY A 429 -3.47 26.32 -9.22
N TYR A 430 -2.23 25.95 -8.92
CA TYR A 430 -1.49 24.93 -9.66
C TYR A 430 -2.20 23.57 -9.57
N TRP A 431 -2.61 23.20 -8.36
CA TRP A 431 -3.43 22.00 -8.08
C TRP A 431 -4.75 22.42 -7.44
N HIS A 432 -5.68 21.47 -7.26
CA HIS A 432 -7.01 21.84 -6.78
C HIS A 432 -7.03 22.11 -5.28
N GLY A 433 -6.63 21.12 -4.46
CA GLY A 433 -6.71 21.20 -3.00
C GLY A 433 -6.99 19.85 -2.36
N ILE A 434 -7.25 19.89 -1.04
CA ILE A 434 -7.73 18.77 -0.25
C ILE A 434 -9.24 18.88 -0.09
N ILE A 435 -9.99 17.81 -0.36
CA ILE A 435 -11.44 17.76 -0.23
C ILE A 435 -11.83 16.60 0.69
N VAL A 436 -12.49 16.91 1.82
CA VAL A 436 -12.99 15.92 2.78
C VAL A 436 -14.47 15.71 2.54
N LYS A 437 -14.87 14.51 2.09
CA LYS A 437 -16.21 14.22 1.55
C LYS A 437 -17.08 13.41 2.50
N GLU A 438 -18.40 13.58 2.38
CA GLU A 438 -19.42 12.69 2.97
C GLU A 438 -19.34 12.50 4.49
N ALA A 439 -18.89 11.33 4.95
CA ALA A 439 -18.70 10.98 6.36
C ALA A 439 -17.21 10.90 6.75
N ALA A 440 -16.32 11.37 5.87
CA ALA A 440 -14.89 11.37 6.11
C ALA A 440 -14.49 12.32 7.25
N THR A 441 -13.37 12.01 7.89
CA THR A 441 -12.75 12.84 8.92
C THR A 441 -11.39 13.34 8.47
N ALA A 442 -10.95 14.46 9.03
CA ALA A 442 -9.59 14.93 8.85
C ALA A 442 -9.07 15.59 10.13
N ASP A 443 -7.87 15.21 10.54
CA ASP A 443 -7.07 15.91 11.56
C ASP A 443 -5.77 16.39 10.91
N ILE A 444 -5.63 17.71 10.80
CA ILE A 444 -4.50 18.35 10.13
C ILE A 444 -3.74 19.21 11.14
N ASN A 445 -2.51 18.82 11.47
CA ASN A 445 -1.66 19.54 12.40
C ASN A 445 -0.34 19.97 11.74
N HIS A 446 0.08 21.22 11.96
CA HIS A 446 1.34 21.79 11.45
C HIS A 446 1.60 21.50 9.95
N ALA A 447 0.60 21.80 9.11
CA ALA A 447 0.70 21.68 7.67
C ALA A 447 0.86 23.04 7.00
N LEU A 448 1.72 23.13 5.98
CA LEU A 448 1.78 24.24 5.04
C LEU A 448 1.12 23.80 3.73
N ILE A 449 -0.04 24.37 3.42
CA ILE A 449 -0.83 24.05 2.21
C ILE A 449 -0.84 25.25 1.28
N ARG A 450 -0.28 25.08 0.07
CA ARG A 450 -0.04 26.21 -0.85
C ARG A 450 -0.19 25.89 -2.32
N ASP A 451 -0.31 26.95 -3.11
CA ASP A 451 -0.40 26.93 -4.58
C ASP A 451 -1.71 26.25 -5.08
N THR A 452 -2.80 26.38 -4.31
CA THR A 452 -4.08 25.65 -4.51
C THR A 452 -5.18 26.48 -5.18
N SER A 453 -6.23 25.79 -5.64
CA SER A 453 -7.49 26.45 -6.00
C SER A 453 -8.27 26.77 -4.72
N TYR A 454 -8.39 25.78 -3.84
CA TYR A 454 -8.83 25.87 -2.45
C TYR A 454 -7.83 25.11 -1.59
N GLY A 455 -7.37 25.62 -0.46
CA GLY A 455 -6.44 24.88 0.39
C GLY A 455 -7.08 23.59 0.94
N LEU A 456 -8.13 23.76 1.73
CA LEU A 456 -8.95 22.70 2.29
C LEU A 456 -10.43 22.97 2.02
N THR A 457 -11.18 21.97 1.56
CA THR A 457 -12.63 22.02 1.39
C THR A 457 -13.31 20.95 2.23
N THR A 458 -14.24 21.34 3.10
CA THR A 458 -15.02 20.40 3.93
C THR A 458 -16.41 20.19 3.34
N GLN A 459 -16.67 19.00 2.84
CA GLN A 459 -17.96 18.52 2.32
C GLN A 459 -18.53 17.38 3.19
N THR A 460 -18.05 17.29 4.43
CA THR A 460 -18.39 16.23 5.39
C THR A 460 -19.26 16.75 6.53
N SER A 461 -20.00 15.85 7.21
CA SER A 461 -20.66 16.14 8.49
C SER A 461 -19.99 15.46 9.70
N ALA A 462 -18.96 14.63 9.48
CA ALA A 462 -18.29 13.87 10.55
C ALA A 462 -17.24 14.69 11.34
N GLY A 463 -16.90 15.89 10.85
CA GLY A 463 -16.01 16.84 11.52
C GLY A 463 -14.61 16.90 10.90
N VAL A 464 -14.03 18.11 10.89
CA VAL A 464 -12.67 18.39 10.43
C VAL A 464 -11.98 19.26 11.46
N SER A 465 -10.79 18.87 11.90
CA SER A 465 -9.96 19.68 12.80
C SER A 465 -8.68 20.09 12.10
N VAL A 466 -8.36 21.38 12.17
CA VAL A 466 -7.10 21.92 11.68
C VAL A 466 -6.45 22.71 12.80
N ARG A 467 -5.18 22.42 13.07
CA ARG A 467 -4.39 23.03 14.14
C ARG A 467 -3.04 23.51 13.62
N SER A 468 -2.60 24.67 14.07
CA SER A 468 -1.23 25.19 13.85
C SER A 468 -0.75 25.16 12.39
N SER A 469 -1.67 25.37 11.43
CA SER A 469 -1.43 25.13 10.00
C SER A 469 -1.56 26.40 9.16
N GLU A 470 -0.77 26.49 8.10
CA GLU A 470 -0.69 27.63 7.20
C GLU A 470 -1.32 27.34 5.84
N PHE A 471 -2.12 28.29 5.34
CA PHE A 471 -2.77 28.25 4.03
C PHE A 471 -2.41 29.48 3.22
N THR A 472 -1.72 29.30 2.09
CA THR A 472 -1.26 30.44 1.30
C THR A 472 -1.33 30.25 -0.21
N ASN A 473 -1.37 31.37 -0.94
CA ASN A 473 -1.40 31.42 -2.40
C ASN A 473 -2.57 30.66 -3.06
N ALA A 474 -3.74 30.58 -2.41
CA ALA A 474 -4.93 29.97 -2.99
C ALA A 474 -5.75 30.95 -3.87
N THR A 475 -6.16 30.52 -5.06
CA THR A 475 -6.97 31.37 -5.97
C THR A 475 -8.36 31.71 -5.44
N ASN A 476 -8.88 30.92 -4.49
CA ASN A 476 -10.19 31.13 -3.90
C ASN A 476 -10.15 31.30 -2.36
N ALA A 477 -9.93 30.23 -1.61
CA ALA A 477 -9.91 30.30 -0.15
C ALA A 477 -8.81 29.42 0.42
N GLY A 478 -8.18 29.86 1.51
CA GLY A 478 -7.31 28.99 2.31
C GLY A 478 -8.11 27.80 2.84
N VAL A 479 -9.23 28.08 3.50
CA VAL A 479 -10.19 27.06 3.96
C VAL A 479 -11.61 27.38 3.48
N MET A 480 -12.27 26.40 2.87
CA MET A 480 -13.68 26.43 2.46
C MET A 480 -14.48 25.41 3.28
N VAL A 481 -15.28 25.89 4.21
CA VAL A 481 -16.20 25.04 4.99
C VAL A 481 -17.53 24.98 4.26
N GLU A 482 -17.73 24.01 3.38
CA GLU A 482 -18.92 23.95 2.52
C GLU A 482 -20.11 23.27 3.21
N LYS A 483 -19.84 22.20 3.96
CA LYS A 483 -20.82 21.43 4.73
C LYS A 483 -20.22 21.05 6.10
N GLY A 484 -21.11 20.86 7.08
CA GLY A 484 -20.76 20.39 8.41
C GLY A 484 -20.12 21.47 9.29
N GLU A 485 -19.27 21.00 10.21
CA GLU A 485 -18.52 21.82 11.14
C GLU A 485 -17.02 21.57 10.97
N ALA A 486 -16.24 22.66 10.99
CA ALA A 486 -14.79 22.60 11.04
C ALA A 486 -14.26 23.41 12.24
N THR A 487 -13.33 22.84 12.98
CA THR A 487 -12.57 23.51 14.03
C THR A 487 -11.22 23.94 13.45
N LEU A 488 -10.96 25.24 13.45
CA LEU A 488 -9.78 25.88 12.90
C LEU A 488 -9.08 26.62 14.03
N ASP A 489 -8.07 26.00 14.62
CA ASP A 489 -7.31 26.53 15.75
C ASP A 489 -5.88 26.87 15.33
N SER A 490 -5.40 28.05 15.70
CA SER A 490 -4.05 28.53 15.36
C SER A 490 -3.71 28.42 13.86
N ILE A 491 -4.68 28.68 12.98
CA ILE A 491 -4.42 28.69 11.53
C ILE A 491 -3.88 30.04 11.06
N HIS A 492 -2.96 30.03 10.09
CA HIS A 492 -2.48 31.22 9.38
C HIS A 492 -2.93 31.19 7.93
N ALA A 493 -3.95 31.97 7.56
CA ALA A 493 -4.43 32.04 6.17
C ALA A 493 -4.09 33.40 5.55
N HIS A 494 -3.13 33.41 4.63
CA HIS A 494 -2.62 34.65 4.02
C HIS A 494 -2.32 34.54 2.53
N GLY A 495 -2.32 35.68 1.82
CA GLY A 495 -2.04 35.70 0.39
C GLY A 495 -3.05 34.94 -0.47
N ASN A 496 -4.21 34.59 0.06
CA ASN A 496 -5.29 33.92 -0.66
C ASN A 496 -6.28 34.96 -1.22
N ARG A 497 -7.30 34.52 -1.96
CA ARG A 497 -8.46 35.39 -2.22
C ARG A 497 -9.32 35.63 -0.97
N HIS A 498 -9.62 34.57 -0.22
CA HIS A 498 -10.28 34.61 1.07
C HIS A 498 -9.46 33.81 2.09
N GLY A 499 -9.38 34.25 3.35
CA GLY A 499 -8.77 33.44 4.40
C GLY A 499 -9.61 32.19 4.68
N VAL A 500 -10.78 32.40 5.28
CA VAL A 500 -11.79 31.35 5.53
C VAL A 500 -13.11 31.70 4.86
N ARG A 501 -13.70 30.74 4.16
CA ARG A 501 -15.02 30.87 3.54
C ARG A 501 -15.98 29.83 4.11
N VAL A 502 -17.16 30.24 4.55
CA VAL A 502 -18.18 29.37 5.16
C VAL A 502 -19.45 29.34 4.30
N GLY A 503 -19.84 28.14 3.91
CA GLY A 503 -21.01 27.83 3.10
C GLY A 503 -22.34 27.96 3.86
N PRO A 504 -23.47 27.97 3.14
CA PRO A 504 -24.75 28.40 3.69
C PRO A 504 -25.37 27.45 4.73
N THR A 505 -24.88 26.21 4.79
CA THR A 505 -25.36 25.16 5.70
C THR A 505 -24.27 24.68 6.65
N ALA A 506 -23.11 25.34 6.65
CA ALA A 506 -21.96 24.97 7.46
C ALA A 506 -21.76 25.96 8.61
N ARG A 507 -20.90 25.57 9.57
CA ARG A 507 -20.35 26.48 10.59
C ARG A 507 -18.85 26.21 10.76
N ALA A 508 -18.12 27.23 11.20
CA ALA A 508 -16.72 27.07 11.60
C ALA A 508 -16.52 27.57 13.03
N SER A 509 -15.66 26.91 13.78
CA SER A 509 -15.08 27.45 15.02
C SER A 509 -13.67 27.92 14.69
N ILE A 510 -13.47 29.23 14.61
CA ILE A 510 -12.20 29.85 14.28
C ILE A 510 -11.61 30.42 15.57
N VAL A 511 -10.46 29.89 15.98
CA VAL A 511 -9.83 30.21 17.26
C VAL A 511 -8.34 30.45 17.02
N ASN A 512 -7.73 31.42 17.72
CA ASN A 512 -6.31 31.75 17.61
C ASN A 512 -5.82 32.04 16.18
N ALA A 513 -6.72 32.34 15.24
CA ALA A 513 -6.34 32.40 13.83
C ALA A 513 -5.72 33.74 13.45
N VAL A 514 -4.76 33.70 12.53
CA VAL A 514 -4.22 34.88 11.85
C VAL A 514 -4.70 34.87 10.40
N LEU A 515 -5.59 35.80 10.05
CA LEU A 515 -6.19 35.89 8.71
C LEU A 515 -5.80 37.22 8.08
N GLN A 516 -4.70 37.22 7.32
CA GLN A 516 -4.07 38.46 6.85
C GLN A 516 -3.75 38.51 5.38
N ASP A 517 -3.64 39.72 4.82
CA ASP A 517 -3.14 39.96 3.45
C ASP A 517 -3.87 39.15 2.35
N ASN A 518 -5.11 38.74 2.60
CA ASN A 518 -5.93 38.10 1.57
C ASN A 518 -6.49 39.18 0.64
N THR A 519 -6.54 38.91 -0.66
CA THR A 519 -6.91 39.92 -1.66
C THR A 519 -8.38 40.39 -1.54
N SER A 520 -9.23 39.63 -0.84
CA SER A 520 -10.61 40.02 -0.53
C SER A 520 -10.90 39.95 0.97
N TYR A 521 -11.54 38.89 1.48
CA TYR A 521 -12.04 38.84 2.85
C TYR A 521 -11.14 37.99 3.76
N GLY A 522 -10.97 38.39 5.02
CA GLY A 522 -10.39 37.50 6.03
C GLY A 522 -11.34 36.32 6.30
N VAL A 523 -12.59 36.63 6.66
CA VAL A 523 -13.68 35.65 6.78
C VAL A 523 -14.87 36.04 5.90
N TYR A 524 -15.36 35.10 5.09
CA TYR A 524 -16.58 35.26 4.30
C TYR A 524 -17.58 34.13 4.60
N ALA A 525 -18.67 34.45 5.30
CA ALA A 525 -19.74 33.50 5.57
C ALA A 525 -21.00 33.80 4.78
N THR A 526 -21.69 32.74 4.38
CA THR A 526 -23.01 32.79 3.75
C THR A 526 -24.03 32.00 4.57
N CYS A 527 -25.33 32.31 4.46
CA CYS A 527 -26.37 31.49 5.10
C CYS A 527 -27.69 31.43 4.31
N LEU A 528 -28.40 30.28 4.42
CA LEU A 528 -29.73 30.01 3.84
C LEU A 528 -30.68 29.37 4.87
N GLY A 529 -31.94 29.82 4.95
CA GLY A 529 -33.01 29.13 5.68
C GLY A 529 -32.90 29.13 7.21
N SER A 530 -33.84 28.42 7.88
CA SER A 530 -34.07 28.38 9.35
C SER A 530 -33.11 27.51 10.16
N GLN A 531 -31.83 27.48 9.78
CA GLN A 531 -30.80 26.71 10.50
C GLN A 531 -30.18 27.52 11.65
N ASN A 532 -29.46 26.85 12.56
CA ASN A 532 -28.72 27.44 13.68
C ASN A 532 -27.22 27.11 13.56
N ASN A 533 -26.57 27.66 12.52
CA ASN A 533 -25.19 27.30 12.15
C ASN A 533 -24.26 28.49 12.32
N THR A 534 -24.21 29.05 13.53
CA THR A 534 -23.37 30.21 13.84
C THR A 534 -21.89 29.86 13.76
N THR A 535 -21.13 30.68 13.03
CA THR A 535 -19.67 30.63 12.98
C THR A 535 -19.09 31.48 14.11
N THR A 536 -18.11 30.96 14.83
CA THR A 536 -17.44 31.68 15.93
C THR A 536 -16.04 32.10 15.51
N ILE A 537 -15.63 33.30 15.94
CA ILE A 537 -14.29 33.83 15.74
C ILE A 537 -13.81 34.35 17.09
N TYR A 538 -12.91 33.61 17.72
CA TYR A 538 -12.43 33.86 19.08
C TYR A 538 -10.91 34.04 19.10
N SER A 539 -10.44 34.99 19.90
CA SER A 539 -9.01 35.26 20.11
C SER A 539 -8.23 35.24 18.79
N SER A 540 -8.72 35.93 17.75
CA SER A 540 -8.15 35.86 16.40
C SER A 540 -7.75 37.24 15.88
N THR A 541 -6.79 37.29 14.96
CA THR A 541 -6.30 38.52 14.33
C THR A 541 -6.63 38.52 12.84
N VAL A 542 -7.50 39.44 12.40
CA VAL A 542 -7.91 39.65 11.01
C VAL A 542 -7.36 40.99 10.52
N HIS A 543 -6.32 40.95 9.69
CA HIS A 543 -5.49 42.11 9.40
C HIS A 543 -5.22 42.34 7.90
N SER A 544 -5.25 43.59 7.41
CA SER A 544 -4.73 43.93 6.07
C SER A 544 -5.38 43.18 4.89
N ASN A 545 -6.62 42.69 5.03
CA ASN A 545 -7.32 42.06 3.90
C ASN A 545 -7.85 43.12 2.92
N GLY A 546 -7.82 42.84 1.61
CA GLY A 546 -8.10 43.82 0.56
C GLY A 546 -9.56 44.33 0.49
N SER A 547 -10.50 43.61 1.10
CA SER A 547 -11.92 43.98 1.23
C SER A 547 -12.31 44.06 2.72
N ASN A 548 -13.50 43.61 3.12
CA ASN A 548 -13.88 43.62 4.53
C ASN A 548 -13.05 42.58 5.32
N GLY A 549 -12.79 42.82 6.60
CA GLY A 549 -12.17 41.82 7.47
C GLY A 549 -13.07 40.60 7.62
N ILE A 550 -14.26 40.81 8.19
CA ILE A 550 -15.27 39.77 8.42
C ILE A 550 -16.57 40.18 7.71
N TYR A 551 -17.08 39.31 6.84
CA TYR A 551 -18.26 39.55 6.03
C TYR A 551 -19.31 38.44 6.12
N LEU A 552 -20.57 38.82 6.40
CA LEU A 552 -21.72 37.92 6.41
C LEU A 552 -22.75 38.29 5.31
N SER A 553 -23.16 37.30 4.52
CA SER A 553 -24.21 37.45 3.50
C SER A 553 -25.29 36.37 3.62
N CYS A 554 -26.51 36.74 4.03
CA CYS A 554 -27.54 35.79 4.44
C CYS A 554 -28.90 36.01 3.80
N SER A 555 -29.49 35.01 3.15
CA SER A 555 -30.75 35.23 2.42
C SER A 555 -32.04 35.30 3.27
N SER A 556 -32.03 34.97 4.58
CA SER A 556 -33.25 34.84 5.42
C SER A 556 -33.09 35.11 6.93
N THR A 557 -34.20 35.28 7.68
CA THR A 557 -34.35 35.84 9.07
C THR A 557 -33.90 35.00 10.27
N THR A 558 -32.84 34.21 10.18
CA THR A 558 -32.70 33.05 11.08
C THR A 558 -31.63 33.25 12.16
N ASN A 559 -31.53 32.33 13.13
CA ASN A 559 -30.61 32.42 14.27
C ASN A 559 -29.13 32.27 13.88
N THR A 560 -28.83 31.92 12.63
CA THR A 560 -27.48 31.79 12.08
C THR A 560 -26.78 33.16 11.99
N GLY A 561 -25.48 33.17 12.26
CA GLY A 561 -24.70 34.39 12.29
C GLY A 561 -23.19 34.18 12.41
N ILE A 562 -22.49 35.25 12.74
CA ILE A 562 -21.09 35.20 13.19
C ILE A 562 -21.01 35.87 14.57
N ASP A 563 -20.35 35.20 15.50
CA ASP A 563 -19.99 35.75 16.80
C ASP A 563 -18.48 36.01 16.85
N VAL A 564 -18.10 37.25 17.09
CA VAL A 564 -16.69 37.71 17.13
C VAL A 564 -16.36 38.16 18.54
N TYR A 565 -15.45 37.46 19.21
CA TYR A 565 -15.02 37.78 20.58
C TYR A 565 -13.50 37.77 20.71
N ASN A 566 -12.96 38.57 21.63
CA ASN A 566 -11.53 38.63 21.93
C ASN A 566 -10.64 38.83 20.69
N SER A 567 -11.14 39.48 19.63
CA SER A 567 -10.47 39.46 18.32
C SER A 567 -10.00 40.86 17.89
N LEU A 568 -8.88 40.89 17.17
CA LEU A 568 -8.33 42.08 16.52
C LEU A 568 -8.79 42.10 15.06
N VAL A 569 -9.48 43.16 14.63
CA VAL A 569 -9.92 43.32 13.23
C VAL A 569 -9.49 44.67 12.71
N THR A 570 -8.34 44.70 12.03
CA THR A 570 -7.58 45.94 11.83
C THR A 570 -7.08 46.12 10.40
N GLN A 571 -7.06 47.38 9.95
CA GLN A 571 -6.43 47.77 8.67
C GLN A 571 -6.92 47.04 7.41
N ASN A 572 -8.15 46.50 7.41
CA ASN A 572 -8.73 45.90 6.21
C ASN A 572 -9.19 47.00 5.24
N GLY A 573 -9.12 46.77 3.92
CA GLY A 573 -9.43 47.79 2.90
C GLY A 573 -10.90 48.22 2.88
N GLY A 574 -11.80 47.33 3.30
CA GLY A 574 -13.23 47.56 3.45
C GLY A 574 -13.63 47.93 4.88
N TYR A 575 -14.78 47.44 5.32
CA TYR A 575 -15.17 47.50 6.72
C TYR A 575 -14.45 46.44 7.55
N GLY A 576 -14.15 46.70 8.81
CA GLY A 576 -13.61 45.67 9.71
C GLY A 576 -14.59 44.51 9.84
N VAL A 577 -15.79 44.79 10.33
CA VAL A 577 -16.86 43.79 10.50
C VAL A 577 -18.16 44.30 9.87
N THR A 578 -18.73 43.55 8.93
CA THR A 578 -20.01 43.94 8.33
C THR A 578 -20.88 42.80 7.79
N ARG A 579 -22.21 43.01 7.77
CA ARG A 579 -23.16 42.14 7.05
C ARG A 579 -23.88 42.88 5.94
N ASN A 580 -24.37 42.13 4.96
CA ASN A 580 -25.18 42.67 3.87
C ASN A 580 -26.55 43.20 4.34
N VAL A 581 -26.99 44.35 3.81
CA VAL A 581 -28.18 45.12 4.25
C VAL A 581 -29.51 44.58 3.74
N SER A 582 -29.52 43.88 2.61
CA SER A 582 -30.75 43.36 2.00
C SER A 582 -31.25 42.07 2.67
N TYR A 583 -30.71 41.75 3.83
CA TYR A 583 -30.53 40.39 4.31
C TYR A 583 -30.56 40.35 5.83
N TYR A 584 -30.95 39.19 6.38
CA TYR A 584 -31.17 38.99 7.80
C TYR A 584 -30.17 37.97 8.35
N GLY A 585 -29.76 38.09 9.62
CA GLY A 585 -28.72 37.26 10.24
C GLY A 585 -28.03 38.00 11.38
N LYS A 586 -27.42 37.28 12.32
CA LYS A 586 -26.75 37.88 13.48
C LYS A 586 -25.26 38.10 13.19
N LEU A 587 -24.74 39.24 13.58
CA LEU A 587 -23.32 39.53 13.53
C LEU A 587 -23.00 40.25 14.82
N ASN A 588 -22.54 39.52 15.83
CA ASN A 588 -22.28 40.05 17.16
C ASN A 588 -20.79 40.23 17.35
N VAL A 589 -20.41 41.34 17.97
CA VAL A 589 -19.02 41.67 18.28
C VAL A 589 -18.94 42.02 19.76
N GLY A 590 -18.09 41.35 20.53
CA GLY A 590 -17.86 41.60 21.96
C GLY A 590 -16.37 41.52 22.28
N PHE A 591 -15.90 42.23 23.31
CA PHE A 591 -14.51 42.16 23.80
C PHE A 591 -13.45 42.18 22.68
N SER A 592 -13.69 42.94 21.62
CA SER A 592 -12.86 42.93 20.40
C SER A 592 -12.38 44.34 20.08
N ASN A 593 -11.24 44.44 19.42
CA ASN A 593 -10.72 45.70 18.92
C ASN A 593 -10.87 45.77 17.39
N VAL A 594 -11.78 46.61 16.93
CA VAL A 594 -12.00 46.85 15.49
C VAL A 594 -11.58 48.28 15.18
N TRP A 595 -10.45 48.41 14.48
CA TRP A 595 -9.79 49.71 14.32
C TRP A 595 -9.04 49.89 13.01
N GLY A 596 -9.13 51.10 12.44
CA GLY A 596 -8.30 51.53 11.32
C GLY A 596 -8.68 50.91 9.97
N ASN A 597 -9.92 50.44 9.80
CA ASN A 597 -10.38 49.81 8.55
C ASN A 597 -10.84 50.87 7.52
N GLY A 598 -10.55 50.66 6.24
CA GLY A 598 -10.62 51.68 5.18
C GLY A 598 -12.00 52.28 4.90
N SER A 599 -13.07 51.49 5.00
CA SER A 599 -14.46 51.95 4.82
C SER A 599 -15.18 52.26 6.14
N GLY A 600 -14.55 51.97 7.28
CA GLY A 600 -15.08 52.10 8.64
C GLY A 600 -14.95 50.80 9.44
N ASP A 601 -14.99 50.88 10.76
CA ASP A 601 -14.68 49.71 11.59
C ASP A 601 -15.83 48.70 11.65
N ILE A 602 -17.03 49.13 12.05
CA ILE A 602 -18.17 48.22 12.22
C ILE A 602 -19.40 48.78 11.51
N ARG A 603 -20.11 47.92 10.78
CA ARG A 603 -21.35 48.28 10.08
C ARG A 603 -22.34 47.13 10.03
N HIS A 604 -23.59 47.39 10.43
CA HIS A 604 -24.69 46.41 10.44
C HIS A 604 -24.41 45.19 11.34
N SER A 605 -23.83 45.46 12.50
CA SER A 605 -23.51 44.46 13.52
C SER A 605 -24.12 44.88 14.86
N THR A 606 -24.30 43.91 15.75
CA THR A 606 -24.71 44.14 17.14
C THR A 606 -23.44 44.24 18.00
N LEU A 607 -23.33 45.31 18.79
CA LEU A 607 -22.20 45.50 19.71
C LEU A 607 -22.56 45.00 21.11
N GLY A 608 -21.80 44.04 21.60
CA GLY A 608 -21.76 43.62 23.00
C GLY A 608 -20.84 44.50 23.86
N ALA A 609 -20.64 44.08 25.11
CA ALA A 609 -19.72 44.74 26.03
C ALA A 609 -18.24 44.54 25.64
N GLY A 610 -17.35 45.35 26.22
CA GLY A 610 -15.89 45.16 26.13
C GLY A 610 -15.22 45.54 24.80
N ASN A 611 -15.96 46.01 23.80
CA ASN A 611 -15.36 46.41 22.52
C ASN A 611 -14.58 47.71 22.64
N ILE A 612 -13.39 47.75 22.03
CA ILE A 612 -12.56 48.95 21.90
C ILE A 612 -12.31 49.27 20.43
N SER A 613 -11.87 50.50 20.17
CA SER A 613 -11.45 50.94 18.84
C SER A 613 -10.22 51.83 19.01
N ALA A 614 -9.06 51.19 19.04
CA ALA A 614 -7.77 51.84 19.25
C ALA A 614 -6.68 51.15 18.43
N ASN A 615 -5.58 51.87 18.19
CA ASN A 615 -4.41 51.26 17.56
C ASN A 615 -3.91 50.09 18.43
N PRO A 616 -3.83 48.86 17.90
CA PRO A 616 -3.32 47.71 18.65
C PRO A 616 -1.87 47.86 19.12
N LEU A 617 -1.09 48.75 18.52
CA LEU A 617 0.35 48.86 18.79
C LEU A 617 1.07 47.51 18.60
N TYR A 618 0.95 46.95 17.39
CA TYR A 618 1.70 45.75 16.99
C TYR A 618 3.21 45.98 17.09
N ALA A 619 3.95 44.93 17.40
CA ALA A 619 5.41 44.96 17.48
C ALA A 619 6.04 45.36 16.14
N ASN A 620 5.65 44.71 15.03
CA ASN A 620 6.17 45.04 13.70
C ASN A 620 5.24 44.55 12.55
N ALA A 621 4.08 45.18 12.38
CA ALA A 621 3.14 44.85 11.31
C ALA A 621 3.68 45.19 9.90
N PRO A 622 3.42 44.38 8.86
CA PRO A 622 2.56 43.18 8.87
C PRO A 622 3.30 41.87 9.20
N SER A 623 4.63 41.91 9.43
CA SER A 623 5.45 40.72 9.69
C SER A 623 5.29 40.11 11.08
N ASP A 624 4.91 40.93 12.06
CA ASP A 624 4.74 40.54 13.44
C ASP A 624 3.52 41.27 14.02
N LEU A 625 2.48 40.51 14.31
CA LEU A 625 1.20 40.98 14.83
C LEU A 625 1.04 40.72 16.32
N SER A 626 2.12 40.39 17.03
CA SER A 626 2.16 40.41 18.49
C SER A 626 1.95 41.84 19.02
N LEU A 627 1.41 41.95 20.24
CA LEU A 627 1.16 43.23 20.89
C LEU A 627 2.42 43.74 21.60
N THR A 628 2.54 45.05 21.75
CA THR A 628 3.55 45.67 22.63
C THR A 628 3.00 45.87 24.04
N ALA A 629 3.89 45.99 25.03
CA ALA A 629 3.55 46.18 26.45
C ALA A 629 2.56 47.33 26.75
N THR A 630 2.53 48.36 25.91
CA THR A 630 1.66 49.54 26.09
C THR A 630 0.38 49.46 25.26
N SER A 631 0.12 48.31 24.64
CA SER A 631 -1.06 48.11 23.81
C SER A 631 -2.33 48.27 24.63
N PRO A 632 -3.35 48.99 24.11
CA PRO A 632 -4.66 49.04 24.75
C PRO A 632 -5.46 47.73 24.59
N CYS A 633 -4.88 46.72 23.94
CA CYS A 633 -5.51 45.41 23.72
C CYS A 633 -5.00 44.32 24.68
N VAL A 634 -3.93 44.63 25.42
CA VAL A 634 -3.42 43.79 26.51
C VAL A 634 -4.42 43.86 27.67
N ASP A 635 -4.67 42.73 28.32
CA ASP A 635 -5.48 42.63 29.53
C ASP A 635 -6.93 43.15 29.37
N THR A 636 -7.49 43.14 28.15
CA THR A 636 -8.80 43.79 27.85
C THR A 636 -9.90 42.81 27.39
N GLY A 637 -9.54 41.55 27.17
CA GLY A 637 -10.40 40.47 26.69
C GLY A 637 -11.18 39.77 27.81
N ASP A 638 -12.14 38.94 27.38
CA ASP A 638 -13.03 38.16 28.24
C ASP A 638 -12.56 36.72 28.44
N SER A 639 -12.67 36.23 29.67
CA SER A 639 -12.33 34.85 30.05
C SER A 639 -13.21 33.78 29.40
N ALA A 640 -14.49 34.05 29.13
CA ALA A 640 -15.44 33.01 28.73
C ALA A 640 -15.25 32.53 27.27
N ASN A 641 -14.49 33.27 26.47
CA ASN A 641 -14.26 32.99 25.05
C ASN A 641 -12.76 33.02 24.70
N ALA A 642 -11.90 32.84 25.70
CA ALA A 642 -10.46 32.76 25.52
C ALA A 642 -9.99 31.30 25.61
N PRO A 643 -9.26 30.80 24.60
CA PRO A 643 -8.65 29.48 24.64
C PRO A 643 -7.51 29.44 25.68
N ALA A 644 -7.12 28.24 26.09
CA ALA A 644 -6.05 28.02 27.08
C ALA A 644 -4.64 28.33 26.54
N TYR A 645 -4.48 28.40 25.22
CA TYR A 645 -3.21 28.73 24.57
C TYR A 645 -3.44 29.71 23.41
N ASP A 646 -2.42 30.50 23.09
CA ASP A 646 -2.41 31.45 21.97
C ASP A 646 -1.95 30.81 20.64
N PHE A 647 -1.81 31.61 19.58
CA PHE A 647 -1.39 31.16 18.25
C PHE A 647 -0.03 30.46 18.22
N VAL A 648 0.92 30.85 19.08
CA VAL A 648 2.26 30.24 19.15
C VAL A 648 2.37 29.15 20.23
N GLY A 649 1.30 28.92 20.99
CA GLY A 649 1.22 27.89 22.02
C GLY A 649 1.54 28.38 23.43
N ASN A 650 1.66 29.69 23.67
CA ASN A 650 1.83 30.25 25.02
C ASN A 650 0.54 30.10 25.82
N SER A 651 0.65 29.87 27.13
CA SER A 651 -0.50 29.63 28.02
C SER A 651 -1.25 30.91 28.38
N ARG A 652 -2.57 30.92 28.15
CA ARG A 652 -3.50 31.99 28.51
C ARG A 652 -4.21 31.71 29.84
N PRO A 653 -4.35 32.69 30.75
CA PRO A 653 -3.79 34.04 30.69
C PRO A 653 -2.31 34.11 31.15
N PHE A 654 -1.52 34.99 30.53
CA PHE A 654 -0.19 35.45 30.95
C PHE A 654 -0.31 36.91 31.38
N ASN A 655 0.28 37.29 32.52
CA ASN A 655 0.14 38.65 33.05
C ASN A 655 0.97 39.64 32.22
N GLY A 656 0.29 40.47 31.43
CA GLY A 656 0.93 41.36 30.47
C GLY A 656 1.50 42.65 31.07
N ASP A 657 0.89 43.24 32.10
CA ASP A 657 1.33 44.55 32.62
C ASP A 657 1.54 44.65 34.15
N GLY A 658 1.23 43.59 34.90
CA GLY A 658 1.43 43.54 36.34
C GLY A 658 0.38 44.28 37.18
N LEU A 659 -0.70 44.80 36.60
CA LEU A 659 -1.68 45.66 37.28
C LEU A 659 -3.12 45.08 37.21
N ASN A 660 -3.52 44.36 38.27
CA ASN A 660 -4.89 43.86 38.56
C ASN A 660 -5.24 42.39 38.21
N GLY A 661 -4.30 41.46 38.32
CA GLY A 661 -4.59 40.02 38.20
C GLY A 661 -4.45 39.53 36.76
N ALA A 662 -4.99 38.35 36.45
CA ALA A 662 -4.93 37.79 35.10
C ALA A 662 -6.12 38.28 34.27
N GLU A 663 -5.88 39.13 33.28
CA GLU A 663 -6.85 39.56 32.27
C GLU A 663 -6.42 38.98 30.91
N TYR A 664 -7.36 38.75 29.98
CA TYR A 664 -7.07 38.00 28.74
C TYR A 664 -6.75 38.95 27.59
N ASP A 665 -5.74 38.67 26.77
CA ASP A 665 -5.43 39.54 25.64
C ASP A 665 -6.39 39.39 24.45
N ILE A 666 -6.72 40.52 23.82
CA ILE A 666 -7.50 40.54 22.56
C ILE A 666 -6.55 40.25 21.39
N GLY A 667 -6.86 39.22 20.60
CA GLY A 667 -6.13 38.83 19.40
C GLY A 667 -5.59 37.40 19.46
N ALA A 668 -4.91 37.00 18.38
CA ALA A 668 -4.31 35.66 18.23
C ALA A 668 -3.14 35.40 19.18
N PHE A 669 -2.40 36.45 19.55
CA PHE A 669 -1.21 36.36 20.39
C PHE A 669 -1.53 36.84 21.80
N GLU A 670 -0.83 36.24 22.76
CA GLU A 670 -0.77 36.74 24.12
C GLU A 670 0.55 37.48 24.33
N TYR A 671 0.49 38.62 25.01
CA TYR A 671 1.64 39.39 25.43
C TYR A 671 2.24 38.72 26.67
N GLY A 672 3.32 37.96 26.47
CA GLY A 672 4.24 37.64 27.54
C GLY A 672 5.15 38.84 27.79
N ALA A 673 5.23 39.32 29.03
CA ALA A 673 6.42 40.07 29.43
C ALA A 673 7.66 39.21 29.11
N ASP A 674 8.76 39.83 28.68
CA ASP A 674 10.04 39.14 28.49
C ASP A 674 10.27 38.20 29.69
N SER A 675 10.64 36.94 29.44
CA SER A 675 10.94 36.01 30.53
C SER A 675 11.96 36.68 31.45
N VAL A 676 11.58 36.86 32.72
CA VAL A 676 12.42 37.61 33.66
C VAL A 676 13.36 36.61 34.30
N CYS A 677 14.53 36.49 33.69
CA CYS A 677 15.58 35.67 34.27
C CYS A 677 15.81 36.05 35.74
N GLY A 678 15.61 35.07 36.63
CA GLY A 678 15.74 35.20 38.07
C GLY A 678 14.41 35.23 38.84
N ASP A 679 13.29 34.83 38.24
CA ASP A 679 11.98 34.80 38.91
C ASP A 679 11.60 33.43 39.52
N GLY A 680 12.39 32.40 39.24
CA GLY A 680 12.23 31.04 39.78
C GLY A 680 11.31 30.16 38.95
N THR A 681 10.93 30.60 37.75
CA THR A 681 10.16 29.84 36.77
C THR A 681 10.85 29.86 35.41
N ILE A 682 10.90 28.73 34.71
CA ILE A 682 11.57 28.65 33.40
C ILE A 682 10.59 29.19 32.34
N GLY A 683 10.90 30.38 31.79
CA GLY A 683 10.14 31.04 30.73
C GLY A 683 10.63 30.77 29.30
N ALA A 684 9.96 31.36 28.31
CA ALA A 684 10.31 31.17 26.89
C ALA A 684 11.67 31.83 26.55
N GLY A 685 12.65 30.99 26.20
CA GLY A 685 14.03 31.43 25.89
C GLY A 685 15.05 31.19 27.00
N GLU A 686 14.60 30.73 28.18
CA GLU A 686 15.45 30.38 29.31
C GLU A 686 15.79 28.89 29.31
N ALA A 687 17.06 28.56 29.52
CA ALA A 687 17.52 27.18 29.65
C ALA A 687 17.33 26.66 31.10
N CYS A 688 17.33 27.55 32.09
CA CYS A 688 17.02 27.27 33.49
C CYS A 688 16.79 28.58 34.28
N ASP A 689 16.09 28.51 35.42
CA ASP A 689 15.86 29.67 36.32
C ASP A 689 15.76 29.22 37.79
N ASP A 690 16.76 29.58 38.61
CA ASP A 690 16.85 29.32 40.07
C ASP A 690 16.41 30.52 40.92
N GLY A 691 15.64 31.44 40.35
CA GLY A 691 15.13 32.63 41.00
C GLY A 691 16.23 33.64 41.33
N ALA A 692 16.11 34.30 42.47
CA ALA A 692 17.08 35.31 42.93
C ALA A 692 18.52 34.78 43.08
N ASN A 693 18.74 33.47 42.93
CA ASN A 693 20.05 32.85 42.96
C ASN A 693 20.74 32.82 41.58
N ASN A 694 20.08 33.25 40.50
CA ASN A 694 20.70 33.30 39.17
C ASN A 694 21.92 34.24 39.17
N GLY A 695 22.99 33.81 38.51
CA GLY A 695 24.30 34.45 38.54
C GLY A 695 25.11 34.16 39.79
N THR A 696 24.60 33.37 40.74
CA THR A 696 25.37 32.87 41.87
C THR A 696 25.92 31.47 41.58
N TYR A 697 26.99 31.13 42.28
CA TYR A 697 27.72 29.89 42.07
C TYR A 697 26.88 28.66 42.46
N GLY A 698 26.80 27.66 41.59
CA GLY A 698 25.94 26.49 41.73
C GLY A 698 24.53 26.62 41.16
N HIS A 699 24.22 27.76 40.52
CA HIS A 699 22.90 28.10 39.98
C HIS A 699 22.98 28.53 38.51
N CYS A 700 21.84 28.80 37.87
CA CYS A 700 21.74 29.32 36.51
C CYS A 700 22.57 30.59 36.27
N LEU A 701 22.96 30.84 35.01
CA LEU A 701 23.57 32.11 34.60
C LEU A 701 22.64 33.29 34.89
N ALA A 702 23.21 34.47 35.10
CA ALA A 702 22.44 35.68 35.39
C ALA A 702 21.50 36.11 34.24
N ASP A 703 21.69 35.55 33.05
CA ASP A 703 20.85 35.76 31.86
C ASP A 703 20.03 34.51 31.48
N CYS A 704 20.06 33.46 32.30
CA CYS A 704 19.28 32.22 32.14
C CYS A 704 19.53 31.50 30.81
N SER A 705 20.60 31.85 30.10
CA SER A 705 21.00 31.20 28.85
C SER A 705 21.53 29.77 29.05
N GLY A 706 21.78 29.37 30.30
CA GLY A 706 22.30 28.06 30.68
C GLY A 706 22.64 27.96 32.16
N LEU A 707 23.15 26.80 32.57
CA LEU A 707 23.70 26.59 33.91
C LEU A 707 24.94 27.47 34.12
N GLY A 708 25.04 28.09 35.29
CA GLY A 708 26.18 28.94 35.66
C GLY A 708 27.35 28.17 36.29
N PRO A 709 28.42 28.92 36.63
CA PRO A 709 29.63 28.43 37.32
C PRO A 709 29.32 27.49 38.50
N ARG A 710 29.83 26.25 38.52
CA ARG A 710 29.56 25.27 39.59
C ARG A 710 30.64 24.18 39.71
N CYS A 711 30.80 23.64 40.93
CA CYS A 711 31.74 22.55 41.22
C CYS A 711 31.37 21.29 40.42
N GLY A 712 32.32 20.79 39.64
CA GLY A 712 32.22 19.65 38.74
C GLY A 712 31.83 20.01 37.30
N ASP A 713 31.98 21.27 36.88
CA ASP A 713 31.74 21.72 35.49
C ASP A 713 33.00 21.75 34.60
N ASP A 714 34.10 21.17 35.08
CA ASP A 714 35.41 21.09 34.41
C ASP A 714 36.09 22.47 34.22
N VAL A 715 35.57 23.54 34.83
CA VAL A 715 36.08 24.90 34.67
C VAL A 715 36.25 25.56 36.03
N ILE A 716 37.50 25.84 36.45
CA ILE A 716 37.75 26.59 37.69
C ILE A 716 37.13 27.98 37.64
N ASN A 717 36.05 28.19 38.36
CA ASN A 717 35.25 29.41 38.35
C ASN A 717 34.59 29.69 39.73
N GLY A 718 34.10 30.92 39.94
CA GLY A 718 33.50 31.31 41.22
C GLY A 718 34.43 31.23 42.44
N THR A 719 34.07 30.42 43.44
CA THR A 719 34.81 30.25 44.72
C THR A 719 35.74 29.03 44.74
N GLU A 720 35.92 28.36 43.61
CA GLU A 720 36.71 27.13 43.49
C GLU A 720 38.21 27.38 43.61
N ALA A 721 38.90 26.45 44.27
CA ALA A 721 40.37 26.37 44.26
C ALA A 721 40.90 25.41 43.18
N CYS A 722 40.07 24.44 42.77
CA CYS A 722 40.28 23.47 41.71
C CYS A 722 38.91 22.92 41.25
N ASP A 723 38.85 22.36 40.04
CA ASP A 723 37.68 21.68 39.51
C ASP A 723 38.14 20.61 38.52
N ASP A 724 37.99 19.35 38.92
CA ASP A 724 38.35 18.18 38.11
C ASP A 724 37.08 17.46 37.59
N GLY A 725 35.99 18.21 37.41
CA GLY A 725 34.73 17.70 36.90
C GLY A 725 34.10 16.65 37.81
N ALA A 726 33.64 15.57 37.19
CA ALA A 726 33.07 14.42 37.90
C ALA A 726 34.03 13.72 38.88
N ASN A 727 35.34 14.02 38.83
CA ASN A 727 36.35 13.40 39.70
C ASN A 727 36.50 14.10 41.07
N ASN A 728 35.80 15.22 41.29
CA ASN A 728 35.82 15.94 42.56
C ASN A 728 35.36 15.03 43.72
N GLY A 729 36.17 14.94 44.77
CA GLY A 729 35.97 14.05 45.93
C GLY A 729 36.83 12.79 45.94
N THR A 730 37.61 12.55 44.89
CA THR A 730 38.52 11.39 44.80
C THR A 730 39.95 11.74 45.24
N ASN A 731 40.73 10.71 45.62
CA ASN A 731 42.09 10.89 46.16
C ASN A 731 43.03 11.38 45.05
N GLY A 732 43.73 12.50 45.29
CA GLY A 732 44.60 13.16 44.30
C GLY A 732 43.89 14.22 43.44
N PHE A 733 42.58 14.36 43.56
CA PHE A 733 41.76 15.37 42.88
C PHE A 733 41.25 16.41 43.87
N CYS A 734 40.55 17.42 43.35
CA CYS A 734 39.87 18.41 44.17
C CYS A 734 38.91 17.71 45.14
N ASN A 735 38.80 18.21 46.37
CA ASN A 735 37.84 17.67 47.33
C ASN A 735 36.41 17.90 46.81
N ALA A 736 35.44 17.17 47.37
CA ALA A 736 34.04 17.19 46.89
C ALA A 736 33.34 18.56 47.00
N THR A 737 33.97 19.56 47.64
CA THR A 737 33.45 20.93 47.74
C THR A 737 34.27 21.94 46.94
N CYS A 738 35.21 21.48 46.12
CA CYS A 738 36.11 22.31 45.32
C CYS A 738 36.94 23.34 46.13
N THR A 739 37.13 23.11 47.44
CA THR A 739 37.80 24.05 48.36
C THR A 739 39.29 23.79 48.56
N GLY A 740 39.83 22.69 48.01
CA GLY A 740 41.23 22.30 48.09
C GLY A 740 41.43 20.81 47.83
N SER A 741 42.67 20.33 47.81
CA SER A 741 43.00 18.94 47.47
C SER A 741 43.02 18.01 48.69
N THR A 742 42.82 16.71 48.48
CA THR A 742 42.95 15.64 49.51
C THR A 742 44.44 15.26 49.73
N PRO A 743 44.87 14.61 50.84
CA PRO A 743 46.28 14.20 51.06
C PRO A 743 46.69 12.99 50.21
N TYR A 744 47.89 13.03 49.59
CA TYR A 744 48.39 12.00 48.68
C TYR A 744 49.94 11.97 48.62
N CYS A 745 50.52 10.81 48.24
CA CYS A 745 51.98 10.65 48.05
C CYS A 745 52.47 11.54 46.89
N GLY A 746 53.50 12.36 47.14
CA GLY A 746 53.97 13.38 46.22
C GLY A 746 53.59 14.81 46.58
N ASP A 747 53.16 15.08 47.82
CA ASP A 747 52.86 16.44 48.30
C ASP A 747 54.09 17.21 48.80
N GLY A 748 55.27 16.57 48.82
CA GLY A 748 56.57 17.16 49.14
C GLY A 748 56.89 17.11 50.61
N VAL A 749 56.07 16.42 51.41
CA VAL A 749 56.21 16.31 52.85
C VAL A 749 55.98 14.85 53.24
N ILE A 750 56.94 14.22 53.91
CA ILE A 750 56.83 12.81 54.29
C ILE A 750 55.77 12.66 55.40
N ASN A 751 54.59 12.13 55.04
CA ASN A 751 53.39 12.09 55.88
C ASN A 751 52.78 10.67 55.88
N GLY A 752 51.98 10.30 56.89
CA GLY A 752 51.31 8.99 56.87
C GLY A 752 52.27 7.79 56.87
N THR A 753 52.20 6.91 55.86
CA THR A 753 52.95 5.63 55.75
C THR A 753 54.22 5.68 54.86
N GLU A 754 54.74 6.86 54.53
CA GLU A 754 55.79 7.09 53.51
C GLU A 754 57.24 7.00 54.04
N THR A 755 58.21 6.65 53.17
CA THR A 755 59.66 6.53 53.49
C THR A 755 60.55 7.56 52.80
N CYS A 756 60.08 8.16 51.70
CA CYS A 756 60.66 9.32 51.05
C CYS A 756 59.59 10.02 50.21
N ASP A 757 59.67 11.34 50.09
CA ASP A 757 58.71 12.14 49.33
C ASP A 757 59.45 13.35 48.74
N ASP A 758 59.77 13.26 47.44
CA ASP A 758 60.38 14.28 46.60
C ASP A 758 59.32 15.22 45.98
N GLY A 759 58.13 15.28 46.56
CA GLY A 759 56.99 16.04 46.08
C GLY A 759 56.46 15.53 44.76
N ALA A 760 56.06 16.45 43.89
CA ALA A 760 55.60 16.13 42.54
C ALA A 760 56.64 15.37 41.68
N GLN A 761 57.83 15.09 42.23
CA GLN A 761 58.85 14.26 41.61
C GLN A 761 58.79 12.78 42.03
N ASN A 762 57.89 12.37 42.92
CA ASN A 762 57.67 10.96 43.22
C ASN A 762 57.07 10.21 42.03
N GLY A 763 57.53 8.98 41.84
CA GLY A 763 57.29 8.19 40.64
C GLY A 763 58.20 8.55 39.46
N ASN A 764 58.90 9.69 39.51
CA ASN A 764 59.76 10.08 38.40
C ASN A 764 61.10 9.38 38.44
N TYR A 765 61.61 9.25 37.23
CA TYR A 765 62.85 8.61 36.90
C TYR A 765 64.05 9.19 37.66
N GLY A 766 64.75 8.36 38.43
CA GLY A 766 65.87 8.76 39.31
C GLY A 766 65.50 9.44 40.62
N GLN A 767 64.21 9.47 40.99
CA GLN A 767 63.67 10.06 42.24
C GLN A 767 62.98 8.97 43.09
N CYS A 768 62.29 9.33 44.16
CA CYS A 768 61.48 8.38 44.91
C CYS A 768 60.30 7.80 44.11
N ASN A 769 59.91 6.56 44.41
CA ASN A 769 58.87 5.84 43.67
C ASN A 769 57.46 6.34 44.00
N ALA A 770 56.50 6.06 43.10
CA ALA A 770 55.15 6.65 43.14
C ALA A 770 54.31 6.23 44.35
N SER A 771 54.75 5.23 45.11
CA SER A 771 54.12 4.82 46.37
C SER A 771 54.89 5.30 47.60
N CYS A 772 55.94 6.10 47.42
CA CYS A 772 56.76 6.67 48.47
C CYS A 772 57.44 5.61 49.38
N THR A 773 57.73 4.41 48.86
CA THR A 773 58.29 3.25 49.62
C THR A 773 59.77 2.94 49.33
N GLY A 774 60.41 3.64 48.38
CA GLY A 774 61.79 3.45 47.93
C GLY A 774 62.13 4.26 46.65
N LEU A 775 63.31 4.09 46.04
CA LEU A 775 63.71 4.78 44.80
C LEU A 775 63.05 4.18 43.54
N ALA A 776 62.82 5.02 42.54
CA ALA A 776 62.24 4.71 41.24
C ALA A 776 63.31 4.33 40.18
N PRO A 777 62.90 3.74 39.04
CA PRO A 777 63.71 3.46 37.82
C PRO A 777 64.70 4.57 37.35
N HIS A 778 65.83 4.19 36.72
CA HIS A 778 67.15 4.87 36.50
C HIS A 778 68.10 4.70 35.28
N CYS A 779 68.57 5.76 34.57
CA CYS A 779 69.23 5.52 33.24
C CYS A 779 70.70 5.14 33.36
N GLY A 780 71.04 3.98 32.79
CA GLY A 780 72.34 3.34 32.94
C GLY A 780 72.41 2.33 34.09
N ASP A 781 71.27 1.97 34.71
CA ASP A 781 71.20 0.96 35.77
C ASP A 781 71.20 -0.49 35.23
N GLY A 782 71.17 -0.63 33.90
CA GLY A 782 71.32 -1.88 33.16
C GLY A 782 70.02 -2.67 33.08
N VAL A 783 68.91 -2.08 33.49
CA VAL A 783 67.59 -2.67 33.47
C VAL A 783 66.68 -1.64 32.82
N ILE A 784 66.25 -1.85 31.58
CA ILE A 784 65.33 -0.94 30.88
C ILE A 784 64.10 -0.69 31.75
N ASN A 785 64.04 0.49 32.36
CA ASN A 785 63.04 0.84 33.34
C ASN A 785 62.75 2.35 33.28
N GLY A 786 61.58 2.81 33.73
CA GLY A 786 61.20 4.22 33.60
C GLY A 786 61.12 4.73 32.15
N ASN A 787 61.73 5.86 31.80
CA ASN A 787 61.58 6.49 30.47
C ASN A 787 62.60 6.02 29.42
N GLU A 788 63.19 4.85 29.63
CA GLU A 788 64.15 4.24 28.73
C GLU A 788 63.48 3.35 27.69
N THR A 789 63.86 3.49 26.42
CA THR A 789 63.51 2.56 25.33
C THR A 789 64.66 1.61 25.00
N CYS A 790 65.85 1.89 25.50
CA CYS A 790 66.98 0.98 25.59
C CYS A 790 67.89 1.43 26.74
N ASP A 791 68.55 0.48 27.40
CA ASP A 791 69.58 0.78 28.38
C ASP A 791 70.69 -0.23 28.20
N ASP A 792 71.69 0.15 27.39
CA ASP A 792 72.87 -0.66 27.16
C ASP A 792 73.89 -0.47 28.31
N GLY A 793 73.43 0.01 29.48
CA GLY A 793 74.22 0.35 30.65
C GLY A 793 75.21 1.47 30.34
N ALA A 794 76.48 1.22 30.64
CA ALA A 794 77.55 2.20 30.38
C ALA A 794 77.82 2.51 28.88
N GLN A 795 77.04 1.96 27.92
CA GLN A 795 77.30 2.05 26.47
C GLN A 795 76.40 3.01 25.66
N ASN A 796 75.54 3.80 26.30
CA ASN A 796 74.63 4.72 25.59
C ASN A 796 75.37 5.90 24.86
N ALA A 797 74.81 6.37 23.72
CA ALA A 797 75.17 7.46 22.78
C ALA A 797 75.95 7.13 21.47
N SER A 798 75.89 5.89 20.98
CA SER A 798 76.55 5.48 19.72
C SER A 798 75.54 5.18 18.58
N PRO A 799 75.84 5.46 17.29
CA PRO A 799 74.89 5.24 16.18
C PRO A 799 74.42 3.78 16.08
N GLY A 800 73.10 3.57 16.10
CA GLY A 800 72.48 2.23 16.13
C GLY A 800 72.35 1.60 17.53
N ASN A 801 72.78 2.29 18.59
CA ASN A 801 72.55 1.95 20.00
C ASN A 801 71.72 3.05 20.67
N CYS A 802 71.44 2.92 21.97
CA CYS A 802 70.63 3.91 22.64
C CYS A 802 71.24 5.31 22.64
N ASN A 803 70.43 6.36 22.52
CA ASN A 803 70.91 7.73 22.67
C ASN A 803 71.32 8.02 24.13
N ALA A 804 71.99 9.16 24.37
CA ALA A 804 72.57 9.49 25.69
C ALA A 804 71.56 9.65 26.84
N THR A 805 70.26 9.71 26.52
CA THR A 805 69.15 9.83 27.49
C THR A 805 68.32 8.55 27.56
N CYS A 806 68.85 7.43 27.06
CA CYS A 806 68.20 6.12 27.04
C CYS A 806 66.85 6.10 26.28
N SER A 807 66.55 7.13 25.49
CA SER A 807 65.23 7.38 24.90
C SER A 807 65.07 6.86 23.46
N GLY A 808 66.06 6.11 22.97
CA GLY A 808 65.94 5.28 21.76
C GLY A 808 66.97 5.58 20.68
N PRO A 809 67.03 4.75 19.61
CA PRO A 809 67.68 5.14 18.37
C PRO A 809 66.92 6.33 17.75
N THR A 810 67.58 7.17 16.96
CA THR A 810 66.99 8.42 16.41
C THR A 810 66.04 8.14 15.21
N ASN A 811 64.75 8.58 15.27
CA ASN A 811 63.59 8.09 14.48
C ASN A 811 62.63 9.20 13.90
N THR A 812 61.73 8.92 12.92
CA THR A 812 60.88 9.88 12.12
C THR A 812 59.58 9.28 11.49
N CYS A 813 58.40 9.93 11.66
CA CYS A 813 57.06 9.49 11.17
C CYS A 813 56.91 9.47 9.64
N GLY A 814 56.30 8.39 9.14
CA GLY A 814 56.03 8.14 7.72
C GLY A 814 57.12 7.29 7.05
N ASP A 815 58.04 6.71 7.83
CA ASP A 815 59.11 5.85 7.32
C ASP A 815 58.68 4.37 7.18
N GLY A 816 57.44 4.08 7.58
CA GLY A 816 56.83 2.75 7.49
C GLY A 816 57.28 1.81 8.60
N VAL A 817 57.88 2.35 9.65
CA VAL A 817 58.32 1.61 10.84
C VAL A 817 57.81 2.36 12.06
N ILE A 818 56.88 1.78 12.80
CA ILE A 818 56.35 2.37 14.03
C ILE A 818 57.51 2.61 15.01
N ASN A 819 57.92 3.87 15.17
CA ASN A 819 59.11 4.22 15.94
C ASN A 819 58.99 5.64 16.56
N GLY A 820 59.51 5.87 17.77
CA GLY A 820 59.26 7.15 18.47
C GLY A 820 57.86 7.25 19.11
N THR A 821 57.19 8.41 19.04
CA THR A 821 55.83 8.66 19.62
C THR A 821 54.69 8.15 18.75
N GLU A 822 55.01 7.27 17.81
CA GLU A 822 54.13 6.80 16.77
C GLU A 822 53.45 5.52 17.24
N THR A 823 52.13 5.48 17.19
CA THR A 823 51.34 4.30 17.58
C THR A 823 51.00 3.43 16.39
N CYS A 824 51.00 4.01 15.19
CA CYS A 824 51.16 3.27 13.94
C CYS A 824 51.82 4.14 12.86
N ASP A 825 52.44 3.50 11.86
CA ASP A 825 53.10 4.16 10.73
C ASP A 825 52.96 3.28 9.49
N ASP A 826 51.95 3.58 8.68
CA ASP A 826 51.68 2.98 7.38
C ASP A 826 52.46 3.66 6.24
N GLY A 827 53.53 4.39 6.59
CA GLY A 827 54.38 5.14 5.69
C GLY A 827 53.63 6.29 5.03
N ALA A 828 53.70 6.36 3.70
CA ALA A 828 53.06 7.43 2.93
C ALA A 828 51.51 7.41 2.97
N ASN A 829 50.89 6.37 3.53
CA ASN A 829 49.43 6.24 3.63
C ASN A 829 48.85 6.88 4.89
N ASN A 830 49.68 7.39 5.82
CA ASN A 830 49.22 8.06 7.03
C ASN A 830 48.33 9.27 6.65
N GLY A 831 47.11 9.30 7.19
CA GLY A 831 46.04 10.26 6.90
C GLY A 831 44.97 9.76 5.93
N ALA A 832 45.12 8.56 5.35
CA ALA A 832 44.08 7.92 4.54
C ALA A 832 43.11 7.09 5.40
N TYR A 833 41.86 6.97 4.95
CA TYR A 833 40.81 6.22 5.64
C TYR A 833 41.17 4.73 5.78
N GLY A 834 41.12 4.19 7.01
CA GLY A 834 41.57 2.84 7.36
C GLY A 834 43.06 2.69 7.70
N TYR A 835 43.83 3.79 7.71
CA TYR A 835 45.26 3.82 8.03
C TYR A 835 45.55 4.74 9.24
N CYS A 836 46.80 4.84 9.65
CA CYS A 836 47.24 5.76 10.71
C CYS A 836 46.81 7.20 10.48
N ALA A 837 46.56 7.94 11.56
CA ALA A 837 46.43 9.39 11.51
C ALA A 837 47.68 10.01 10.88
N SER A 838 47.54 11.15 10.21
CA SER A 838 48.63 11.78 9.45
C SER A 838 49.85 12.19 10.29
N ASP A 839 49.71 12.21 11.61
CA ASP A 839 50.78 12.49 12.58
C ASP A 839 51.27 11.24 13.33
N CYS A 840 50.88 10.05 12.88
CA CYS A 840 51.21 8.76 13.47
C CYS A 840 50.78 8.61 14.95
N SER A 841 49.97 9.52 15.49
CA SER A 841 49.59 9.56 16.91
C SER A 841 48.57 8.48 17.31
N GLY A 842 47.89 7.89 16.32
CA GLY A 842 46.85 6.89 16.52
C GLY A 842 46.44 6.23 15.21
N PRO A 843 45.63 5.17 15.27
CA PRO A 843 44.85 4.73 14.13
C PRO A 843 43.90 5.87 13.72
N GLY A 844 43.89 6.22 12.43
CA GLY A 844 43.08 7.31 11.89
C GLY A 844 41.61 6.91 11.72
N ALA A 845 40.85 7.80 11.06
CA ALA A 845 39.47 7.60 10.63
C ALA A 845 39.30 6.20 9.99
N ARG A 846 38.50 5.34 10.61
CA ARG A 846 38.31 3.95 10.19
C ARG A 846 36.97 3.43 10.72
N CYS A 847 36.43 2.47 10.01
CA CYS A 847 35.22 1.80 10.43
C CYS A 847 35.38 1.04 11.76
N GLY A 848 34.39 1.17 12.64
CA GLY A 848 34.30 0.54 13.95
C GLY A 848 34.98 1.34 15.06
N ASP A 849 35.21 2.65 14.85
CA ASP A 849 35.83 3.54 15.85
C ASP A 849 34.83 4.31 16.72
N GLY A 850 33.53 4.10 16.48
CA GLY A 850 32.40 4.66 17.22
C GLY A 850 32.02 6.05 16.76
N VAL A 851 32.61 6.55 15.67
CA VAL A 851 32.42 7.91 15.18
C VAL A 851 32.24 7.91 13.66
N VAL A 852 31.02 8.14 13.17
CA VAL A 852 30.75 8.28 11.72
C VAL A 852 31.58 9.41 11.10
N ASN A 853 32.61 9.05 10.35
CA ASN A 853 33.57 9.98 9.76
C ASN A 853 34.08 9.48 8.38
N GLY A 854 34.57 10.39 7.52
CA GLY A 854 34.98 10.02 6.16
C GLY A 854 33.80 9.64 5.23
N GLY A 855 33.79 8.40 4.71
CA GLY A 855 32.81 7.90 3.74
C GLY A 855 31.78 6.91 4.30
N GLU A 856 31.68 6.82 5.62
CA GLU A 856 30.83 5.88 6.37
C GLU A 856 29.35 6.26 6.36
N ALA A 857 28.47 5.25 6.31
CA ALA A 857 27.02 5.44 6.45
C ALA A 857 26.53 5.24 7.90
N CYS A 858 27.27 4.46 8.69
CA CYS A 858 27.10 4.18 10.11
C CYS A 858 28.46 3.82 10.73
N ASP A 859 28.58 3.84 12.06
CA ASP A 859 29.72 3.29 12.83
C ASP A 859 29.24 3.09 14.28
N ASP A 860 29.21 1.85 14.74
CA ASP A 860 28.76 1.44 16.08
C ASP A 860 29.91 1.00 17.01
N GLY A 861 31.15 1.34 16.64
CA GLY A 861 32.31 1.26 17.53
C GLY A 861 32.79 -0.14 17.82
N ASN A 862 32.41 -1.12 17.00
CA ASN A 862 32.88 -2.49 17.15
C ASN A 862 33.23 -3.13 15.80
N SER A 863 33.48 -4.44 15.79
CA SER A 863 33.89 -5.19 14.58
C SER A 863 33.03 -6.46 14.40
N ILE A 864 31.77 -6.35 14.80
CA ILE A 864 30.75 -7.41 14.72
C ILE A 864 29.99 -7.12 13.42
N ASP A 865 30.09 -8.00 12.43
CA ASP A 865 29.37 -7.79 11.15
C ASP A 865 27.85 -7.97 11.33
N ASP A 866 27.44 -8.69 12.37
CA ASP A 866 26.08 -9.02 12.75
C ASP A 866 25.51 -8.05 13.79
N ASP A 867 25.62 -6.75 13.58
CA ASP A 867 24.86 -5.74 14.33
C ASP A 867 24.36 -4.58 13.44
N GLY A 868 24.14 -3.39 14.01
CA GLY A 868 23.49 -2.28 13.32
C GLY A 868 24.35 -1.65 12.21
N CYS A 869 25.64 -2.01 12.15
CA CYS A 869 26.57 -1.51 11.16
C CYS A 869 27.57 -2.59 10.76
N THR A 870 27.67 -2.89 9.46
CA THR A 870 28.66 -3.87 8.98
C THR A 870 30.09 -3.41 9.27
N ASN A 871 31.07 -4.32 9.29
CA ASN A 871 32.50 -4.01 9.45
C ASN A 871 33.11 -3.19 8.29
N GLN A 872 32.30 -2.85 7.28
CA GLN A 872 32.64 -1.91 6.21
C GLN A 872 31.94 -0.56 6.35
N CYS A 873 31.26 -0.33 7.47
CA CYS A 873 30.54 0.89 7.81
C CYS A 873 29.47 1.26 6.78
N ALA A 874 28.87 0.20 6.25
CA ALA A 874 27.64 0.23 5.49
C ALA A 874 26.49 -0.22 6.41
N LEU A 875 25.32 0.37 6.20
CA LEU A 875 24.12 -0.02 6.92
C LEU A 875 23.82 -1.50 6.67
N ALA A 876 23.54 -2.20 7.76
CA ALA A 876 22.95 -3.52 7.79
C ALA A 876 21.82 -3.64 6.74
N THR A 877 21.98 -4.54 5.75
CA THR A 877 20.97 -4.75 4.70
C THR A 877 20.81 -6.23 4.40
N CYS A 878 19.56 -6.70 4.47
CA CYS A 878 19.22 -8.06 4.08
C CYS A 878 19.71 -8.43 2.67
N GLY A 879 20.31 -9.61 2.53
CA GLY A 879 20.85 -10.15 1.29
C GLY A 879 22.32 -9.83 1.06
N ASP A 880 23.07 -9.45 2.09
CA ASP A 880 24.51 -9.13 2.04
C ASP A 880 25.42 -10.31 2.42
N GLY A 881 24.83 -11.42 2.89
CA GLY A 881 25.48 -12.67 3.24
C GLY A 881 25.82 -12.79 4.72
N VAL A 882 25.37 -11.85 5.55
CA VAL A 882 25.62 -11.80 6.99
C VAL A 882 24.29 -11.73 7.74
N VAL A 883 24.05 -12.71 8.63
CA VAL A 883 22.84 -12.72 9.47
C VAL A 883 22.97 -11.70 10.60
N GLN A 884 22.23 -10.60 10.54
CA GLN A 884 22.24 -9.50 11.52
C GLN A 884 21.17 -9.68 12.63
N PRO A 885 21.18 -8.89 13.73
CA PRO A 885 20.24 -9.04 14.83
C PRO A 885 18.85 -8.59 14.40
N GLY A 886 17.92 -9.53 14.34
CA GLY A 886 16.59 -9.34 13.76
C GLY A 886 16.37 -10.13 12.47
N GLU A 887 17.45 -10.69 11.90
CA GLU A 887 17.40 -11.61 10.77
C GLU A 887 17.46 -13.06 11.24
N GLU A 888 16.64 -13.93 10.65
CA GLU A 888 16.64 -15.37 10.91
C GLU A 888 17.56 -16.15 9.95
N CYS A 889 17.89 -15.52 8.82
CA CYS A 889 18.79 -15.98 7.76
C CYS A 889 19.28 -14.80 6.90
N ASP A 890 20.35 -15.01 6.14
CA ASP A 890 20.80 -14.18 5.02
C ASP A 890 21.62 -15.11 4.11
N ASP A 891 21.24 -15.22 2.84
CA ASP A 891 21.92 -16.08 1.86
C ASP A 891 22.69 -15.30 0.77
N GLY A 892 22.93 -14.02 1.01
CA GLY A 892 23.76 -13.15 0.18
C GLY A 892 23.09 -12.70 -1.11
N ASN A 893 21.76 -12.77 -1.18
CA ASN A 893 21.01 -12.27 -2.31
C ASN A 893 19.59 -11.81 -1.93
N LEU A 894 18.84 -11.26 -2.88
CA LEU A 894 17.49 -10.68 -2.67
C LEU A 894 16.38 -11.51 -3.34
N SER A 895 16.59 -12.81 -3.49
CA SER A 895 15.59 -13.75 -3.97
C SER A 895 14.63 -14.11 -2.85
N ASN A 896 13.37 -14.37 -3.19
CA ASN A 896 12.38 -14.91 -2.28
C ASN A 896 12.06 -16.39 -2.57
N VAL A 897 12.75 -16.99 -3.54
CA VAL A 897 12.50 -18.37 -4.04
C VAL A 897 13.65 -19.32 -3.68
N ASP A 898 14.35 -19.02 -2.61
CA ASP A 898 15.43 -19.78 -2.00
C ASP A 898 15.22 -19.82 -0.48
N SER A 899 16.22 -20.29 0.26
CA SER A 899 16.08 -20.61 1.69
C SER A 899 15.91 -19.40 2.60
N CYS A 900 16.08 -18.19 2.07
CA CYS A 900 15.95 -16.95 2.81
C CYS A 900 15.16 -15.93 2.00
N LEU A 901 14.16 -15.29 2.62
CA LEU A 901 13.42 -14.21 1.97
C LEU A 901 14.26 -12.93 1.94
N ASN A 902 13.94 -12.00 1.05
CA ASN A 902 14.54 -10.65 1.01
C ASN A 902 14.15 -9.75 2.20
N THR A 903 13.37 -10.29 3.14
CA THR A 903 13.09 -9.74 4.47
C THR A 903 13.91 -10.42 5.57
N CYS A 904 14.81 -11.34 5.19
CA CYS A 904 15.74 -12.06 6.05
C CYS A 904 15.05 -12.89 7.14
N VAL A 905 13.91 -13.46 6.76
CA VAL A 905 13.19 -14.51 7.48
C VAL A 905 13.40 -15.81 6.71
N ARG A 906 13.54 -16.94 7.41
CA ARG A 906 13.67 -18.22 6.71
C ARG A 906 12.41 -18.49 5.91
N SER A 907 12.59 -18.91 4.68
CA SER A 907 11.48 -19.36 3.85
C SER A 907 10.72 -20.49 4.57
N SER A 908 9.41 -20.39 4.63
CA SER A 908 8.53 -21.39 5.23
C SER A 908 7.27 -21.49 4.40
N CYS A 909 6.71 -22.69 4.32
CA CYS A 909 5.41 -22.87 3.70
C CYS A 909 4.37 -21.90 4.29
N GLY A 910 3.60 -21.23 3.43
CA GLY A 910 2.61 -20.22 3.79
C GLY A 910 3.18 -18.80 3.82
N ASP A 911 4.37 -18.56 3.26
CA ASP A 911 5.02 -17.23 3.27
C ASP A 911 4.73 -16.37 2.03
N GLY A 912 3.97 -16.90 1.09
CA GLY A 912 3.50 -16.24 -0.13
C GLY A 912 4.46 -16.37 -1.30
N PHE A 913 5.55 -17.13 -1.15
CA PHE A 913 6.52 -17.39 -2.20
C PHE A 913 6.65 -18.90 -2.38
N GLN A 914 6.59 -19.39 -3.63
CA GLN A 914 6.73 -20.82 -3.87
C GLN A 914 8.21 -21.21 -4.00
N GLN A 915 8.76 -21.98 -3.04
CA GLN A 915 10.16 -22.38 -3.03
C GLN A 915 10.41 -23.69 -3.81
N PRO A 916 11.66 -23.96 -4.22
CA PRO A 916 12.06 -25.20 -4.88
C PRO A 916 11.83 -26.43 -3.99
N GLY A 917 10.70 -27.12 -4.18
CA GLY A 917 10.30 -28.29 -3.40
C GLY A 917 8.84 -28.26 -2.97
N GLU A 918 8.21 -27.10 -3.04
CA GLU A 918 6.81 -26.88 -2.73
C GLU A 918 5.92 -27.01 -3.96
N ALA A 919 4.76 -27.65 -3.79
CA ALA A 919 3.80 -27.82 -4.88
C ALA A 919 2.92 -26.58 -5.08
N CYS A 920 2.74 -25.79 -4.02
CA CYS A 920 1.97 -24.54 -3.92
C CYS A 920 2.49 -23.76 -2.70
N ASP A 921 2.21 -22.45 -2.66
CA ASP A 921 2.29 -21.59 -1.47
C ASP A 921 1.28 -20.45 -1.69
N ASP A 922 0.36 -20.27 -0.77
CA ASP A 922 -0.74 -19.30 -0.87
C ASP A 922 -0.71 -18.24 0.24
N GLY A 923 0.41 -18.14 0.96
CA GLY A 923 0.66 -17.07 1.93
C GLY A 923 -0.10 -17.20 3.24
N ASN A 924 -0.59 -18.39 3.59
CA ASN A 924 -1.25 -18.63 4.87
C ASN A 924 -1.03 -20.08 5.38
N ASP A 925 -1.44 -20.37 6.63
CA ASP A 925 -1.31 -21.69 7.28
C ASP A 925 -2.66 -22.46 7.30
N ASN A 926 -3.58 -22.19 6.38
CA ASN A 926 -4.93 -22.74 6.39
C ASN A 926 -5.01 -24.02 5.57
N ASP A 927 -5.08 -25.17 6.25
CA ASP A 927 -5.24 -26.45 5.56
C ASP A 927 -6.58 -26.63 4.81
N ASN A 928 -7.56 -25.73 4.99
CA ASN A 928 -8.89 -25.85 4.38
C ASN A 928 -9.01 -25.19 3.00
N ASP A 929 -7.91 -24.79 2.37
CA ASP A 929 -7.91 -24.27 1.00
C ASP A 929 -7.07 -25.14 0.06
N ALA A 930 -6.74 -24.62 -1.12
CA ALA A 930 -6.07 -25.39 -2.17
C ALA A 930 -4.60 -25.73 -1.83
N CYS A 931 -4.00 -25.08 -0.83
CA CYS A 931 -2.63 -25.31 -0.42
C CYS A 931 -2.55 -25.60 1.08
N LEU A 932 -2.21 -26.84 1.42
CA LEU A 932 -2.01 -27.21 2.82
C LEU A 932 -0.83 -26.42 3.43
N SER A 933 -0.82 -26.22 4.74
CA SER A 933 0.29 -25.68 5.55
C SER A 933 1.60 -26.49 5.45
N THR A 934 1.58 -27.59 4.69
CA THR A 934 2.74 -28.41 4.32
C THR A 934 3.20 -28.20 2.88
N CYS A 935 2.62 -27.24 2.17
CA CYS A 935 2.91 -26.82 0.79
C CYS A 935 2.76 -27.96 -0.20
N ARG A 936 1.71 -28.74 0.05
CA ARG A 936 1.18 -29.80 -0.79
C ARG A 936 -0.21 -29.38 -1.20
N LEU A 937 -0.56 -29.68 -2.45
CA LEU A 937 -1.91 -29.47 -2.93
C LEU A 937 -2.87 -30.34 -2.10
N ALA A 938 -3.93 -29.73 -1.61
CA ALA A 938 -5.03 -30.44 -0.95
C ALA A 938 -5.69 -31.41 -1.95
N SER A 939 -6.14 -32.57 -1.46
CA SER A 939 -6.69 -33.63 -2.31
C SER A 939 -7.82 -34.36 -1.59
N CYS A 940 -8.96 -34.47 -2.25
CA CYS A 940 -10.10 -35.27 -1.80
C CYS A 940 -9.67 -36.66 -1.26
N GLY A 941 -10.10 -36.97 -0.02
CA GLY A 941 -9.77 -38.16 0.75
C GLY A 941 -8.55 -38.01 1.67
N ASP A 942 -8.11 -36.79 1.96
CA ASP A 942 -7.00 -36.51 2.88
C ASP A 942 -7.44 -36.20 4.32
N GLY A 943 -8.75 -36.16 4.55
CA GLY A 943 -9.39 -36.01 5.85
C GLY A 943 -9.63 -34.56 6.27
N ILE A 944 -9.49 -33.60 5.35
CA ILE A 944 -9.65 -32.18 5.60
C ILE A 944 -10.71 -31.65 4.64
N VAL A 945 -11.80 -31.07 5.18
CA VAL A 945 -12.88 -30.51 4.36
C VAL A 945 -12.55 -29.06 3.96
N GLN A 946 -12.34 -28.84 2.67
CA GLN A 946 -12.05 -27.54 2.07
C GLN A 946 -13.33 -26.72 1.86
N GLU A 947 -13.50 -25.64 2.62
CA GLU A 947 -14.73 -24.84 2.64
C GLU A 947 -14.99 -24.18 1.27
N GLY A 948 -16.08 -24.60 0.61
CA GLY A 948 -16.47 -24.07 -0.70
C GLY A 948 -15.78 -24.74 -1.90
N VAL A 949 -14.89 -25.70 -1.67
CA VAL A 949 -14.26 -26.54 -2.71
C VAL A 949 -14.87 -27.94 -2.70
N GLU A 950 -15.13 -28.51 -1.52
CA GLU A 950 -15.70 -29.85 -1.37
C GLU A 950 -16.78 -29.92 -0.28
N GLU A 951 -17.74 -30.83 -0.43
CA GLU A 951 -18.91 -30.91 0.47
C GLU A 951 -18.66 -31.80 1.69
N CYS A 952 -17.69 -32.71 1.59
CA CYS A 952 -17.26 -33.65 2.63
C CYS A 952 -15.85 -34.18 2.29
N ASP A 953 -15.14 -34.70 3.30
CA ASP A 953 -13.91 -35.48 3.15
C ASP A 953 -13.82 -36.41 4.38
N ASP A 954 -13.89 -37.71 4.16
CA ASP A 954 -13.86 -38.72 5.23
C ASP A 954 -12.50 -39.44 5.34
N GLY A 955 -11.47 -38.90 4.68
CA GLY A 955 -10.10 -39.39 4.71
C GLY A 955 -9.89 -40.71 4.00
N ASN A 956 -10.82 -41.12 3.12
CA ASN A 956 -10.73 -42.39 2.42
C ASN A 956 -11.24 -42.31 0.96
N GLY A 957 -11.15 -43.42 0.21
CA GLY A 957 -11.48 -43.48 -1.23
C GLY A 957 -12.66 -44.41 -1.54
N SER A 958 -13.54 -44.62 -0.57
CA SER A 958 -14.79 -45.36 -0.68
C SER A 958 -15.86 -44.46 -1.27
N ASN A 959 -16.77 -45.05 -2.04
CA ASN A 959 -18.01 -44.38 -2.47
C ASN A 959 -19.23 -44.95 -1.73
N THR A 960 -19.01 -45.80 -0.73
CA THR A 960 -20.07 -46.58 -0.05
C THR A 960 -20.36 -46.11 1.37
N ASP A 961 -19.91 -44.91 1.69
CA ASP A 961 -20.01 -44.18 2.95
C ASP A 961 -20.46 -42.74 2.66
N ALA A 962 -20.61 -41.93 3.71
CA ALA A 962 -21.23 -40.61 3.64
C ALA A 962 -20.54 -39.62 2.68
N CYS A 963 -19.33 -39.91 2.21
CA CYS A 963 -18.60 -39.09 1.27
C CYS A 963 -18.10 -39.89 0.07
N LEU A 964 -18.39 -39.42 -1.14
CA LEU A 964 -17.87 -40.02 -2.37
C LEU A 964 -16.40 -39.64 -2.58
N ASN A 965 -15.66 -40.43 -3.36
CA ASN A 965 -14.29 -40.10 -3.78
C ASN A 965 -14.16 -38.86 -4.69
N THR A 966 -15.28 -38.22 -5.02
CA THR A 966 -15.37 -36.90 -5.66
C THR A 966 -15.65 -35.78 -4.65
N CYS A 967 -15.63 -36.09 -3.35
CA CYS A 967 -15.88 -35.21 -2.22
C CYS A 967 -17.22 -34.47 -2.30
N GLN A 968 -18.22 -35.24 -2.70
CA GLN A 968 -19.64 -34.90 -2.63
C GLN A 968 -20.31 -35.83 -1.62
N LEU A 969 -21.33 -35.33 -0.91
CA LEU A 969 -22.09 -36.17 0.00
C LEU A 969 -22.78 -37.29 -0.79
N ALA A 970 -22.68 -38.53 -0.28
CA ALA A 970 -23.43 -39.63 -0.85
C ALA A 970 -24.94 -39.35 -0.71
N ALA A 971 -25.68 -39.63 -1.78
CA ALA A 971 -27.10 -39.33 -1.85
C ALA A 971 -27.82 -40.33 -2.76
N CYS A 972 -29.03 -40.70 -2.33
CA CYS A 972 -29.92 -41.55 -3.10
C CYS A 972 -30.04 -41.12 -4.58
N GLY A 973 -29.67 -42.02 -5.48
CA GLY A 973 -29.64 -41.83 -6.93
C GLY A 973 -28.30 -41.38 -7.50
N ASP A 974 -27.20 -41.46 -6.74
CA ASP A 974 -25.85 -41.07 -7.18
C ASP A 974 -25.06 -42.22 -7.83
N GLY A 975 -25.63 -43.43 -7.84
CA GLY A 975 -25.04 -44.64 -8.41
C GLY A 975 -24.23 -45.47 -7.40
N HIS A 976 -24.22 -45.10 -6.12
CA HIS A 976 -23.39 -45.72 -5.09
C HIS A 976 -24.15 -45.96 -3.77
N VAL A 977 -24.33 -47.23 -3.41
CA VAL A 977 -25.04 -47.59 -2.17
C VAL A 977 -24.25 -47.19 -0.91
N GLU A 978 -24.75 -46.20 -0.16
CA GLU A 978 -24.25 -45.83 1.17
C GLU A 978 -24.60 -46.92 2.21
N VAL A 979 -23.58 -47.63 2.68
CA VAL A 979 -23.73 -48.82 3.52
C VAL A 979 -24.34 -48.45 4.88
N GLY A 980 -25.56 -48.92 5.10
CA GLY A 980 -26.28 -48.73 6.36
C GLY A 980 -27.12 -47.45 6.42
N VAL A 981 -27.12 -46.64 5.36
CA VAL A 981 -28.03 -45.50 5.18
C VAL A 981 -29.10 -45.81 4.15
N GLU A 982 -28.74 -46.46 3.04
CA GLU A 982 -29.67 -46.86 1.98
C GLU A 982 -29.59 -48.35 1.61
N GLU A 983 -30.69 -48.90 1.09
CA GLU A 983 -30.82 -50.33 0.77
C GLU A 983 -30.50 -50.65 -0.70
N CYS A 984 -30.58 -49.65 -1.59
CA CYS A 984 -30.27 -49.72 -3.01
C CYS A 984 -29.92 -48.32 -3.55
N ASP A 985 -29.34 -48.28 -4.75
CA ASP A 985 -29.15 -47.08 -5.56
C ASP A 985 -29.05 -47.54 -7.02
N ASP A 986 -29.85 -46.98 -7.92
CA ASP A 986 -29.84 -47.27 -9.37
C ASP A 986 -29.47 -46.06 -10.25
N GLY A 987 -28.83 -45.06 -9.64
CA GLY A 987 -28.27 -43.89 -10.33
C GLY A 987 -29.30 -42.84 -10.70
N ASN A 988 -30.51 -42.91 -10.13
CA ASN A 988 -31.53 -41.87 -10.23
C ASN A 988 -32.52 -41.92 -9.04
N THR A 989 -33.54 -41.07 -9.04
CA THR A 989 -34.56 -41.01 -7.97
C THR A 989 -35.99 -41.25 -8.49
N ASP A 990 -36.14 -41.99 -9.59
CA ASP A 990 -37.44 -42.30 -10.18
C ASP A 990 -38.04 -43.54 -9.48
N ASP A 991 -39.27 -43.45 -8.98
CA ASP A 991 -39.93 -44.64 -8.42
C ASP A 991 -40.32 -45.62 -9.56
N GLY A 992 -40.07 -46.92 -9.38
CA GLY A 992 -40.57 -48.02 -10.23
C GLY A 992 -39.54 -48.72 -11.11
N ASP A 993 -38.25 -48.39 -11.05
CA ASP A 993 -37.19 -48.93 -11.90
C ASP A 993 -36.14 -49.80 -11.19
N GLY A 994 -36.24 -49.93 -9.86
CA GLY A 994 -35.41 -50.86 -9.08
C GLY A 994 -35.13 -50.36 -7.66
N CYS A 995 -35.04 -49.05 -7.49
CA CYS A 995 -34.83 -48.38 -6.23
C CYS A 995 -35.76 -47.16 -6.11
N SER A 996 -36.40 -46.97 -4.97
CA SER A 996 -37.32 -45.84 -4.81
C SER A 996 -36.55 -44.53 -4.65
N SER A 997 -37.23 -43.40 -4.81
CA SER A 997 -36.72 -42.07 -4.43
C SER A 997 -36.35 -41.91 -2.95
N ALA A 998 -36.65 -42.89 -2.10
CA ALA A 998 -36.23 -42.97 -0.70
C ALA A 998 -35.15 -44.06 -0.47
N CYS A 999 -34.55 -44.56 -1.55
CA CYS A 999 -33.56 -45.61 -1.61
C CYS A 999 -33.87 -46.87 -0.79
N THR A 1000 -35.14 -47.29 -0.91
CA THR A 1000 -35.63 -48.58 -0.43
C THR A 1000 -35.84 -49.50 -1.63
N VAL A 1001 -35.45 -50.77 -1.50
CA VAL A 1001 -35.65 -51.75 -2.58
C VAL A 1001 -37.13 -51.87 -2.89
N GLU A 1002 -37.49 -51.55 -4.12
CA GLU A 1002 -38.88 -51.67 -4.56
C GLU A 1002 -39.20 -53.13 -4.83
N SER A 1003 -40.00 -53.75 -3.96
CA SER A 1003 -40.45 -55.13 -4.15
C SER A 1003 -41.45 -55.18 -5.32
N GLY A 1004 -40.93 -55.44 -6.52
CA GLY A 1004 -41.69 -55.43 -7.77
C GLY A 1004 -42.76 -56.52 -7.88
N GLU A 1005 -43.92 -56.12 -8.40
CA GLU A 1005 -44.93 -56.99 -9.00
C GLU A 1005 -44.65 -57.10 -10.52
N ASP A 1006 -44.15 -58.26 -10.93
CA ASP A 1006 -44.29 -58.95 -12.23
C ASP A 1006 -44.15 -58.16 -13.56
N VAL A 1007 -43.01 -58.34 -14.23
CA VAL A 1007 -42.98 -58.53 -15.71
C VAL A 1007 -42.03 -59.67 -16.07
N GLY A 1008 -42.56 -60.90 -16.08
CA GLY A 1008 -41.89 -62.07 -16.62
C GLY A 1008 -41.70 -62.05 -18.14
N TYR A 1009 -40.47 -62.32 -18.58
CA TYR A 1009 -40.17 -63.00 -19.85
C TYR A 1009 -39.39 -64.30 -19.57
N GLY A 1010 -39.98 -65.43 -19.97
CA GLY A 1010 -39.26 -66.52 -20.63
C GLY A 1010 -38.41 -67.50 -19.81
N GLU A 1011 -39.00 -68.69 -19.58
CA GLU A 1011 -38.39 -70.03 -19.64
C GLU A 1011 -37.43 -70.55 -18.55
N ASP A 1012 -38.00 -71.49 -17.78
CA ASP A 1012 -37.56 -72.88 -17.57
C ASP A 1012 -36.54 -73.25 -16.46
N VAL A 1013 -37.08 -73.97 -15.46
CA VAL A 1013 -36.54 -74.99 -14.53
C VAL A 1013 -35.25 -74.78 -13.70
N GLY A 1014 -35.42 -74.78 -12.36
CA GLY A 1014 -34.98 -75.93 -11.55
C GLY A 1014 -34.09 -75.72 -10.29
N TYR A 1015 -34.74 -75.79 -9.11
CA TYR A 1015 -34.44 -76.69 -7.95
C TYR A 1015 -33.31 -76.41 -6.92
N GLY A 1016 -33.74 -76.22 -5.65
CA GLY A 1016 -33.13 -76.70 -4.38
C GLY A 1016 -32.08 -75.78 -3.72
N ASP A 1017 -31.93 -75.66 -2.39
CA ASP A 1017 -32.53 -76.33 -1.21
C ASP A 1017 -31.98 -75.62 0.07
N VAL A 1018 -32.76 -75.61 1.16
CA VAL A 1018 -32.48 -75.49 2.63
C VAL A 1018 -31.28 -74.68 3.19
N GLY A 1019 -31.36 -74.00 4.35
CA GLY A 1019 -32.36 -73.95 5.42
C GLY A 1019 -31.74 -73.40 6.73
N ASP A 1020 -32.62 -73.17 7.72
CA ASP A 1020 -32.43 -73.21 9.18
C ASP A 1020 -31.51 -72.14 9.84
N ASP A 1021 -31.84 -71.46 10.95
CA ASP A 1021 -33.00 -71.44 11.86
C ASP A 1021 -32.75 -70.34 12.92
N ALA A 1022 -33.84 -69.87 13.57
CA ALA A 1022 -33.94 -69.42 14.97
C ALA A 1022 -33.24 -68.12 15.45
N ASP A 1023 -33.79 -67.26 16.34
CA ASP A 1023 -35.12 -67.06 16.94
C ASP A 1023 -35.02 -65.82 17.88
N VAL A 1024 -36.09 -65.02 18.00
CA VAL A 1024 -36.60 -64.29 19.22
C VAL A 1024 -35.69 -63.26 19.93
N GLY A 1025 -36.10 -62.03 20.29
CA GLY A 1025 -37.38 -61.33 20.24
C GLY A 1025 -37.45 -60.19 21.28
N ILE A 1026 -38.39 -59.27 21.03
CA ILE A 1026 -39.27 -58.48 21.93
C ILE A 1026 -38.75 -57.34 22.86
N GLY A 1027 -39.23 -56.12 22.53
CA GLY A 1027 -40.02 -55.22 23.40
C GLY A 1027 -39.25 -54.12 24.16
N SER A 1028 -39.75 -52.89 24.38
CA SER A 1028 -41.02 -52.23 24.06
C SER A 1028 -40.97 -50.79 24.62
N ASP A 1029 -41.47 -49.83 23.84
CA ASP A 1029 -42.46 -48.81 24.24
C ASP A 1029 -42.16 -47.60 25.17
N ILE A 1030 -42.40 -46.42 24.56
CA ILE A 1030 -43.31 -45.32 24.96
C ILE A 1030 -42.76 -44.06 25.67
N GLY A 1031 -42.86 -42.95 24.91
CA GLY A 1031 -43.59 -41.71 25.26
C GLY A 1031 -42.88 -40.68 26.16
N SER A 1032 -43.14 -39.38 26.11
CA SER A 1032 -43.95 -38.50 25.26
C SER A 1032 -43.67 -37.05 25.72
N ASP A 1033 -43.45 -36.14 24.77
CA ASP A 1033 -44.10 -34.82 24.63
C ASP A 1033 -44.42 -33.93 25.87
N ILE A 1034 -43.90 -32.69 25.84
CA ILE A 1034 -44.61 -31.38 25.93
C ILE A 1034 -43.71 -30.30 26.55
N GLY A 1035 -43.56 -29.19 25.81
CA GLY A 1035 -42.83 -27.99 26.22
C GLY A 1035 -43.65 -26.98 27.03
N THR A 1036 -43.02 -25.84 27.34
CA THR A 1036 -43.44 -24.46 27.00
C THR A 1036 -42.61 -23.45 27.78
N ASP A 1037 -42.18 -22.40 27.06
CA ASP A 1037 -41.88 -21.01 27.45
C ASP A 1037 -42.14 -20.55 28.89
N ILE A 1038 -41.20 -19.76 29.44
CA ILE A 1038 -41.36 -18.31 29.74
C ILE A 1038 -40.04 -17.74 30.28
N GLY A 1039 -39.69 -16.52 29.87
CA GLY A 1039 -38.44 -15.85 30.19
C GLY A 1039 -38.48 -14.82 31.34
N GLU A 1040 -37.42 -14.01 31.32
CA GLU A 1040 -37.18 -12.69 31.91
C GLU A 1040 -36.51 -12.52 33.29
N GLU A 1041 -35.59 -11.55 33.27
CA GLU A 1041 -34.86 -10.80 34.32
C GLU A 1041 -33.71 -11.54 35.03
N GLY A 1042 -32.49 -10.99 35.18
CA GLY A 1042 -32.03 -9.61 35.13
C GLY A 1042 -31.24 -9.30 36.42
N ASP A 1043 -30.03 -8.79 36.25
CA ASP A 1043 -29.28 -7.91 37.19
C ASP A 1043 -28.08 -8.45 38.01
N SER A 1044 -27.17 -7.49 38.17
CA SER A 1044 -25.74 -7.28 38.40
C SER A 1044 -24.97 -7.76 39.64
N ASP A 1045 -23.64 -7.78 39.43
CA ASP A 1045 -22.49 -7.40 40.27
C ASP A 1045 -22.31 -7.94 41.70
N ALA A 1046 -21.14 -8.57 41.96
CA ALA A 1046 -20.05 -7.96 42.75
C ALA A 1046 -18.89 -8.92 43.04
N GLY A 1047 -17.66 -8.41 42.90
CA GLY A 1047 -16.65 -8.52 43.96
C GLY A 1047 -15.42 -9.41 43.72
N ALA A 1048 -14.35 -8.82 43.18
CA ALA A 1048 -12.97 -9.25 43.42
C ALA A 1048 -12.42 -8.62 44.72
N ASP A 1049 -11.51 -9.29 45.45
CA ASP A 1049 -10.23 -8.73 45.92
C ASP A 1049 -9.33 -9.72 46.72
N THR A 1050 -8.00 -9.57 46.54
CA THR A 1050 -6.81 -10.01 47.31
C THR A 1050 -6.51 -11.52 47.49
N GLY A 1051 -5.33 -12.09 47.26
CA GLY A 1051 -3.94 -11.59 47.14
C GLY A 1051 -3.06 -12.20 48.25
N GLU A 1052 -1.97 -12.93 47.93
CA GLU A 1052 -0.66 -12.95 48.65
C GLU A 1052 0.36 -14.04 48.16
N THR A 1053 1.51 -13.55 47.67
CA THR A 1053 2.96 -13.91 47.90
C THR A 1053 3.53 -15.35 47.78
N GLY A 1054 4.67 -15.47 47.05
CA GLY A 1054 5.54 -16.66 46.80
C GLY A 1054 6.38 -17.19 47.99
N PRO A 1055 7.39 -18.11 47.86
CA PRO A 1055 8.66 -17.90 47.10
C PRO A 1055 9.48 -19.14 46.55
N ASN A 1056 10.45 -18.84 45.66
CA ASN A 1056 11.79 -19.40 45.30
C ASN A 1056 12.35 -20.83 45.67
N ASP A 1057 12.88 -21.52 44.60
CA ASP A 1057 14.18 -22.28 44.42
C ASP A 1057 14.45 -23.62 45.19
N PRO A 1058 15.41 -24.57 44.87
CA PRO A 1058 16.33 -24.88 43.72
C PRO A 1058 16.48 -26.39 43.29
N ASN A 1059 17.21 -26.64 42.18
CA ASN A 1059 18.04 -27.83 41.78
C ASN A 1059 17.60 -29.31 42.00
N ALA A 1060 17.60 -30.13 40.93
CA ALA A 1060 18.35 -31.43 40.80
C ALA A 1060 17.85 -32.34 39.64
N THR A 1061 18.80 -32.85 38.85
CA THR A 1061 18.69 -33.91 37.81
C THR A 1061 18.46 -35.33 38.36
N PRO A 1062 18.00 -36.32 37.56
CA PRO A 1062 18.88 -37.37 36.98
C PRO A 1062 18.49 -37.78 35.52
N ALA A 1063 19.42 -38.03 34.58
CA ALA A 1063 20.07 -39.32 34.21
C ALA A 1063 19.07 -40.47 33.88
N ASP A 1064 19.18 -41.33 32.86
CA ASP A 1064 20.19 -41.70 31.85
C ASP A 1064 19.52 -42.70 30.86
N ASP A 1065 20.10 -42.90 29.66
CA ASP A 1065 20.04 -44.09 28.75
C ASP A 1065 20.25 -43.59 27.30
N GLY A 1066 21.37 -43.71 26.59
CA GLY A 1066 22.60 -44.47 26.79
C GLY A 1066 22.94 -45.25 25.51
N CYS A 1067 23.98 -44.82 24.76
CA CYS A 1067 24.96 -45.67 24.06
C CYS A 1067 26.02 -44.82 23.33
N GLY A 1068 27.28 -44.90 23.77
CA GLY A 1068 28.44 -44.32 23.09
C GLY A 1068 29.41 -45.38 22.55
N CYS A 1069 30.40 -44.95 21.74
CA CYS A 1069 31.80 -45.44 21.75
C CYS A 1069 32.73 -44.66 20.78
N ALA A 1070 33.59 -43.83 21.36
CA ALA A 1070 35.05 -43.66 21.18
C ALA A 1070 35.77 -43.56 19.80
N SER A 1071 36.42 -42.40 19.63
CA SER A 1071 37.86 -42.14 19.31
C SER A 1071 38.46 -42.46 17.91
N THR A 1072 39.07 -41.46 17.24
CA THR A 1072 40.55 -41.22 17.16
C THR A 1072 40.99 -40.34 15.96
N SER A 1073 41.92 -39.41 16.27
CA SER A 1073 43.11 -38.96 15.50
C SER A 1073 43.05 -38.37 14.07
N GLY A 1074 43.75 -37.24 13.88
CA GLY A 1074 44.80 -37.15 12.85
C GLY A 1074 44.84 -35.89 11.96
N TYR A 1075 45.67 -34.91 12.32
CA TYR A 1075 46.33 -33.96 11.38
C TYR A 1075 47.18 -34.73 10.34
N PRO A 1076 47.42 -34.23 9.10
CA PRO A 1076 48.32 -33.08 8.86
C PRO A 1076 47.93 -32.10 7.72
N ALA A 1077 48.53 -30.91 7.79
CA ALA A 1077 48.71 -29.90 6.72
C ALA A 1077 49.84 -30.35 5.74
N PRO A 1078 50.52 -29.49 4.91
CA PRO A 1078 50.25 -28.14 4.35
C PRO A 1078 50.70 -27.96 2.86
N GLY A 1079 50.53 -26.74 2.31
CA GLY A 1079 51.47 -26.11 1.35
C GLY A 1079 51.06 -26.08 -0.13
N SER A 1080 51.42 -25.11 -0.98
CA SER A 1080 52.21 -23.88 -0.86
C SER A 1080 52.00 -23.05 -2.15
N THR A 1081 51.92 -21.72 -1.98
CA THR A 1081 52.60 -20.64 -2.73
C THR A 1081 53.09 -20.87 -4.17
N VAL A 1082 52.84 -19.93 -5.11
CA VAL A 1082 53.88 -19.23 -5.92
C VAL A 1082 53.29 -18.02 -6.70
N TYR A 1083 53.99 -16.90 -6.56
CA TYR A 1083 53.97 -15.62 -7.30
C TYR A 1083 54.34 -15.71 -8.79
N PHE A 1084 53.81 -14.81 -9.64
CA PHE A 1084 54.52 -13.89 -10.57
C PHE A 1084 53.50 -13.29 -11.58
N VAL A 1085 53.15 -12.00 -11.53
CA VAL A 1085 53.83 -10.82 -12.14
C VAL A 1085 54.07 -10.95 -13.65
N MET A 1086 53.27 -10.25 -14.46
CA MET A 1086 53.66 -9.12 -15.36
C MET A 1086 52.44 -8.69 -16.20
N LEU A 1087 51.94 -7.46 -16.04
CA LEU A 1087 52.39 -6.22 -16.69
C LEU A 1087 52.24 -6.24 -18.22
N LEU A 1088 51.25 -5.50 -18.75
CA LEU A 1088 51.43 -4.27 -19.56
C LEU A 1088 50.31 -4.06 -20.60
N LEU A 1089 49.63 -2.92 -20.41
CA LEU A 1089 49.33 -1.88 -21.39
C LEU A 1089 48.67 -2.25 -22.71
N GLY A 1090 47.60 -1.49 -22.99
CA GLY A 1090 47.70 -0.60 -24.15
C GLY A 1090 46.40 -0.34 -24.92
N LEU A 1091 45.72 0.73 -24.50
CA LEU A 1091 45.31 1.86 -25.34
C LEU A 1091 44.32 1.68 -26.50
N GLY A 1092 43.32 2.56 -26.47
CA GLY A 1092 42.65 3.13 -27.64
C GLY A 1092 41.26 2.53 -27.87
N GLY A 1093 40.15 3.17 -27.53
CA GLY A 1093 39.83 4.58 -27.73
C GLY A 1093 39.05 4.75 -29.04
N ALA A 1094 37.72 4.80 -28.97
CA ALA A 1094 36.89 5.47 -29.96
C ALA A 1094 35.46 5.68 -29.42
N ARG A 1095 35.16 6.92 -29.05
CA ARG A 1095 33.80 7.48 -29.06
C ARG A 1095 33.25 7.43 -30.49
N LEU A 1096 31.99 7.04 -30.67
CA LEU A 1096 31.07 7.81 -31.50
C LEU A 1096 29.58 7.48 -31.26
N ARG A 1097 28.83 8.58 -31.24
CA ARG A 1097 27.39 8.77 -31.05
C ARG A 1097 26.49 8.07 -32.08
N ARG A 1098 25.25 7.85 -31.60
CA ARG A 1098 23.94 7.90 -32.29
C ARG A 1098 23.65 6.82 -33.34
N ARG A 1099 22.66 5.98 -33.03
CA ARG A 1099 21.27 6.27 -33.43
C ARG A 1099 20.34 5.98 -32.27
#